data_AF-A0A7C3IJ11-F1
#
_entry.id   AF-A0A7C3IJ11-F1
#
_cell.length_a   1.000
_cell.length_b   1.000
_cell.length_c   1.000
_cell.angle_alpha   90.00
_cell.angle_beta   90.00
_cell.angle_gamma   90.00
#
_symmetry.space_group_name_H-M   'P 1'
#
loop_
_entity.id
_entity.type
_entity.pdbx_description
1 polymer ?
#
loop_
_entity_poly.entity_id
_entity_poly.type
_entity_poly.pdbx_seq_one_letter_code
_entity_poly.pdbx_strand_id
1 'polypeptide(L)'
;MAGTVVKGDIQVLVDAMEIEVKLSFTPAKEGQEWTGDGILKVLGEKRFAPLPSPKLIEEVLQRFAKAKGPVQEVILKGEAPQDPIPEKVTWSDLPVPPELAALIPETSASAGAPRLYQIRVEKIKRETVVTKPGPLPFLPPKKEVVVTYDKKEIEEPVYVDPTVLDYAYAQKGERVGLVAPPKPGKPGKSVYGKPIPPDVTVDTLFHLGQGLVRDKNEIKAEKTGVVRIGKNWADMLPLSGHSWKVEKGSDGVSFFLYLESGNPRLPIPQAVDMIATAVSQGARAEDLLSEGDLTKLIQDTILSGGVLQAHPLSRSMDGFAQVVVSKDALLATLHLRKALAGGSPLTLKAISDAIRNSRVRGFDAEKVKADILAFMQSQDVELKDYILVQGKEPSRGRDKEIRLTVSLLPEAERNGQIKRLLSDPKVASVASSNAGFPLAECTDMALVQKGTHVASLTQPPAGAPGMDVYGNEIPGIPGNDPDIDLFEGLTLRPPDIIAEKSGILCIKQVPPLFQAFILEYRDAQITVTLSADAMEARISLVRESGPGKPLTAEAINQALAEAGVVRGIDGSAVAEALKQALETGSCESRLVARGEAPIPAGEQSITWLVELKSGPEGSGPIKKAAVKDGQAIARITKTGADGRAGFDVKGAVLPPEKGASVKIQHDETILERPVPEGVEWLAKKTGDLVFDGWTAKITSLYAIKTDVGPATGNINFVGEVRIAGSVKSGFAVFGGQDVLIGGAVEAALVSAGGKVVISQGVIGGGKGVIRARKTIEAGFVEQATLLAVEHIRIQNGCLGSNVKTNGRLFLVSQRGNLVGGLCRARQGVDTANLGSERAIHTELSFGQDYLIMDQIEVTEREVEKIKRALQEVELKLKRLEPSASNLDAIRAEKVRLMKLLEKYGLHLFTLREKFEEHHQSEIRVRGTVYPGVVIESHGRYYEVKQRRTGVVFFFNRDTGRIQEKNL
;
A
#
# COMPACT_ATOMS: atom_id res chain seq x y z
N MET A 1 -74.96 -78.66 -73.20
CA MET A 1 -75.07 -77.21 -72.96
C MET A 1 -74.41 -76.53 -74.14
N ALA A 2 -75.13 -75.69 -74.88
CA ALA A 2 -74.55 -74.94 -76.00
C ALA A 2 -73.56 -73.92 -75.42
N GLY A 3 -72.28 -74.01 -75.79
CA GLY A 3 -71.28 -73.01 -75.39
C GLY A 3 -71.60 -71.66 -76.05
N THR A 4 -71.33 -70.56 -75.35
CA THR A 4 -71.58 -69.21 -75.85
C THR A 4 -70.69 -68.94 -77.07
N VAL A 5 -71.27 -68.46 -78.18
CA VAL A 5 -70.54 -68.10 -79.40
C VAL A 5 -70.66 -66.60 -79.65
N VAL A 6 -69.54 -65.93 -79.90
CA VAL A 6 -69.49 -64.50 -80.23
C VAL A 6 -68.84 -64.27 -81.60
N LYS A 7 -69.31 -63.25 -82.35
CA LYS A 7 -68.77 -62.86 -83.67
C LYS A 7 -68.06 -61.52 -83.61
N GLY A 8 -66.79 -61.50 -83.99
CA GLY A 8 -65.97 -60.29 -83.97
C GLY A 8 -64.48 -60.58 -83.87
N ASP A 9 -63.70 -59.55 -83.59
CA ASP A 9 -62.24 -59.65 -83.45
C ASP A 9 -61.85 -59.76 -81.97
N ILE A 10 -61.06 -60.77 -81.64
CA ILE A 10 -60.45 -60.95 -80.32
C ILE A 10 -58.95 -60.70 -80.40
N GLN A 11 -58.45 -59.83 -79.54
CA GLN A 11 -57.03 -59.60 -79.33
C GLN A 11 -56.66 -59.95 -77.89
N VAL A 12 -55.53 -60.64 -77.73
CA VAL A 12 -54.94 -60.91 -76.42
C VAL A 12 -53.93 -59.81 -76.13
N LEU A 13 -54.25 -58.93 -75.19
CA LEU A 13 -53.38 -57.86 -74.72
C LEU A 13 -52.69 -58.31 -73.43
N VAL A 14 -51.38 -58.12 -73.36
CA VAL A 14 -50.60 -58.39 -72.15
C VAL A 14 -50.04 -57.06 -71.68
N ASP A 15 -50.21 -56.77 -70.41
CA ASP A 15 -49.66 -55.56 -69.80
C ASP A 15 -48.13 -55.54 -69.87
N ALA A 16 -47.52 -54.35 -69.88
CA ALA A 16 -46.08 -54.17 -70.10
C ALA A 16 -45.19 -54.85 -69.03
N MET A 17 -45.72 -55.05 -67.81
CA MET A 17 -45.03 -55.79 -66.74
C MET A 17 -45.32 -57.30 -66.77
N GLU A 18 -46.06 -57.80 -67.77
CA GLU A 18 -46.48 -59.20 -67.94
C GLU A 18 -47.27 -59.76 -66.73
N ILE A 19 -47.98 -58.90 -65.99
CA ILE A 19 -48.77 -59.26 -64.79
C ILE A 19 -50.28 -59.35 -65.04
N GLU A 20 -50.79 -58.82 -66.15
CA GLU A 20 -52.20 -58.95 -66.51
C GLU A 20 -52.34 -59.35 -67.99
N VAL A 21 -53.19 -60.34 -68.28
CA VAL A 21 -53.65 -60.64 -69.65
C VAL A 21 -55.11 -60.25 -69.76
N LYS A 22 -55.42 -59.44 -70.77
CA LYS A 22 -56.75 -58.99 -71.12
C LYS A 22 -57.16 -59.55 -72.47
N LEU A 23 -58.40 -60.02 -72.59
CA LEU A 23 -59.03 -60.21 -73.89
C LEU A 23 -59.73 -58.91 -74.26
N SER A 24 -59.37 -58.36 -75.41
CA SER A 24 -60.06 -57.25 -76.04
C SER A 24 -60.93 -57.80 -77.16
N PHE A 25 -62.25 -57.62 -77.06
CA PHE A 25 -63.21 -58.07 -78.05
C PHE A 25 -63.90 -56.88 -78.71
N THR A 26 -63.93 -56.87 -80.04
CA THR A 26 -64.67 -55.89 -80.85
C THR A 26 -65.75 -56.62 -81.65
N PRO A 27 -67.05 -56.41 -81.36
CA PRO A 27 -68.14 -57.09 -82.08
C PRO A 27 -68.19 -56.69 -83.56
N ALA A 28 -68.33 -57.66 -84.48
CA ALA A 28 -68.49 -57.40 -85.91
C ALA A 28 -69.49 -58.37 -86.56
N LYS A 29 -70.34 -57.87 -87.47
CA LYS A 29 -71.42 -58.67 -88.09
C LYS A 29 -70.92 -59.79 -89.01
N GLU A 30 -69.75 -59.61 -89.64
CA GLU A 30 -69.10 -60.58 -90.54
C GLU A 30 -67.74 -61.07 -89.99
N GLY A 31 -67.54 -61.01 -88.67
CA GLY A 31 -66.30 -61.43 -88.01
C GLY A 31 -66.22 -62.94 -87.74
N GLN A 32 -65.03 -63.39 -87.35
CA GLN A 32 -64.74 -64.76 -86.94
C GLN A 32 -65.63 -65.19 -85.75
N GLU A 33 -66.10 -66.44 -85.75
CA GLU A 33 -66.82 -67.04 -84.62
C GLU A 33 -65.85 -67.56 -83.57
N TRP A 34 -66.04 -67.13 -82.32
CA TRP A 34 -65.24 -67.53 -81.18
C TRP A 34 -66.07 -68.34 -80.18
N THR A 35 -65.59 -69.53 -79.84
CA THR A 35 -66.12 -70.41 -78.79
C THR A 35 -65.14 -70.47 -77.61
N GLY A 36 -65.59 -70.94 -76.44
CA GLY A 36 -64.72 -71.13 -75.27
C GLY A 36 -63.47 -71.97 -75.60
N ASP A 37 -63.65 -73.06 -76.33
CA ASP A 37 -62.55 -73.93 -76.78
C ASP A 37 -61.64 -73.24 -77.80
N GLY A 38 -62.21 -72.43 -78.70
CA GLY A 38 -61.45 -71.64 -79.67
C GLY A 38 -60.54 -70.60 -79.01
N ILE A 39 -61.05 -69.91 -77.99
CA ILE A 39 -60.27 -68.94 -77.21
C ILE A 39 -59.20 -69.65 -76.38
N LEU A 40 -59.53 -70.77 -75.72
CA LEU A 40 -58.57 -71.55 -74.95
C LEU A 40 -57.43 -72.09 -75.82
N LYS A 41 -57.69 -72.46 -77.08
CA LYS A 41 -56.67 -72.89 -78.03
C LYS A 41 -55.69 -71.77 -78.38
N VAL A 42 -56.20 -70.57 -78.69
CA VAL A 42 -55.37 -69.39 -78.97
C VAL A 42 -54.55 -68.96 -77.74
N LEU A 43 -55.13 -69.06 -76.55
CA LEU A 43 -54.41 -68.79 -75.29
C LEU A 43 -53.35 -69.87 -74.98
N GLY A 44 -53.62 -71.13 -75.36
CA GLY A 44 -52.70 -72.27 -75.27
C GLY A 44 -51.41 -72.08 -76.09
N GLU A 45 -51.54 -71.55 -77.30
CA GLU A 45 -50.40 -71.25 -78.18
C GLU A 45 -49.47 -70.16 -77.61
N LYS A 46 -50.01 -69.27 -76.77
CA LYS A 46 -49.24 -68.19 -76.12
C LYS A 46 -48.49 -68.61 -74.85
N ARG A 47 -48.54 -69.89 -74.45
CA ARG A 47 -47.75 -70.46 -73.32
C ARG A 47 -47.93 -69.78 -71.95
N PHE A 48 -49.14 -69.34 -71.62
CA PHE A 48 -49.44 -68.83 -70.27
C PHE A 48 -49.37 -69.93 -69.20
N ALA A 49 -48.99 -69.58 -67.97
CA ALA A 49 -48.83 -70.53 -66.87
C ALA A 49 -49.25 -69.91 -65.52
N PRO A 50 -50.43 -70.28 -64.96
CA PRO A 50 -51.39 -71.28 -65.46
C PRO A 50 -52.25 -70.76 -66.63
N LEU A 51 -52.88 -71.69 -67.37
CA LEU A 51 -53.89 -71.34 -68.37
C LEU A 51 -55.16 -70.81 -67.69
N PRO A 52 -55.90 -69.88 -68.34
CA PRO A 52 -57.15 -69.38 -67.79
C PRO A 52 -58.17 -70.51 -67.70
N SER A 53 -58.94 -70.55 -66.61
CA SER A 53 -59.92 -71.63 -66.41
C SER A 53 -61.01 -71.59 -67.50
N PRO A 54 -61.46 -72.75 -68.02
CA PRO A 54 -62.54 -72.79 -69.01
C PRO A 54 -63.82 -72.08 -68.55
N LYS A 55 -64.11 -72.15 -67.25
CA LYS A 55 -65.26 -71.47 -66.63
C LYS A 55 -65.16 -69.94 -66.74
N LEU A 56 -63.99 -69.36 -66.50
CA LEU A 56 -63.76 -67.92 -66.61
C LEU A 56 -63.89 -67.44 -68.07
N ILE A 57 -63.40 -68.23 -69.04
CA ILE A 57 -63.52 -67.90 -70.47
C ILE A 57 -64.99 -67.91 -70.91
N GLU A 58 -65.79 -68.85 -70.42
CA GLU A 58 -67.24 -68.88 -70.69
C GLU A 58 -67.95 -67.66 -70.08
N GLU A 59 -67.60 -67.26 -68.85
CA GLU A 59 -68.14 -66.06 -68.20
C GLU A 59 -67.77 -64.78 -68.99
N VAL A 60 -66.54 -64.69 -69.51
CA VAL A 60 -66.08 -63.58 -70.34
C VAL A 60 -66.80 -63.55 -71.70
N LEU A 61 -67.01 -64.71 -72.33
CA LEU A 61 -67.79 -64.83 -73.56
C LEU A 61 -69.25 -64.40 -73.39
N GLN A 62 -69.89 -64.73 -72.27
CA GLN A 62 -71.25 -64.24 -71.97
C GLN A 62 -71.33 -62.72 -71.82
N ARG A 63 -70.26 -62.09 -71.31
CA ARG A 63 -70.15 -60.62 -71.26
C ARG A 63 -69.91 -60.03 -72.64
N PHE A 64 -69.05 -60.64 -73.44
CA PHE A 64 -68.78 -60.23 -74.82
C PHE A 64 -70.01 -60.35 -75.72
N ALA A 65 -70.84 -61.38 -75.54
CA ALA A 65 -72.11 -61.56 -76.26
C ALA A 65 -73.10 -60.40 -76.03
N LYS A 66 -73.00 -59.69 -74.90
CA LYS A 66 -73.86 -58.55 -74.53
C LYS A 66 -73.23 -57.20 -74.90
N ALA A 67 -71.98 -57.17 -75.35
CA ALA A 67 -71.26 -55.94 -75.65
C ALA A 67 -71.73 -55.32 -76.98
N LYS A 68 -72.02 -54.02 -76.97
CA LYS A 68 -72.41 -53.24 -78.18
C LYS A 68 -71.24 -52.51 -78.84
N GLY A 69 -70.03 -52.63 -78.28
CA GLY A 69 -68.79 -51.99 -78.74
C GLY A 69 -67.56 -52.68 -78.14
N PRO A 70 -66.35 -52.18 -78.40
CA PRO A 70 -65.10 -52.76 -77.90
C PRO A 70 -65.10 -52.89 -76.37
N VAL A 71 -64.77 -54.08 -75.85
CA VAL A 71 -64.73 -54.37 -74.41
C VAL A 71 -63.45 -55.15 -74.07
N GLN A 72 -62.90 -54.91 -72.89
CA GLN A 72 -61.73 -55.61 -72.39
C GLN A 72 -62.04 -56.31 -71.07
N GLU A 73 -61.60 -57.55 -70.92
CA GLU A 73 -61.78 -58.36 -69.71
C GLU A 73 -60.45 -59.02 -69.31
N VAL A 74 -60.11 -58.96 -68.03
CA VAL A 74 -58.90 -59.60 -67.49
C VAL A 74 -59.15 -61.10 -67.36
N ILE A 75 -58.34 -61.90 -68.04
CA ILE A 75 -58.46 -63.36 -68.05
C ILE A 75 -57.36 -64.06 -67.24
N LEU A 76 -56.22 -63.40 -67.02
CA LEU A 76 -55.15 -63.90 -66.16
C LEU A 76 -54.51 -62.75 -65.39
N LYS A 77 -54.14 -63.04 -64.13
CA LYS A 77 -53.33 -62.17 -63.30
C LYS A 77 -52.12 -62.94 -62.78
N GLY A 78 -50.94 -62.36 -62.94
CA GLY A 78 -49.71 -62.77 -62.29
C GLY A 78 -49.65 -62.25 -60.86
N GLU A 79 -48.56 -62.58 -60.17
CA GLU A 79 -48.25 -62.08 -58.83
C GLU A 79 -47.30 -60.89 -58.97
N ALA A 80 -47.70 -59.71 -58.49
CA ALA A 80 -46.80 -58.56 -58.46
C ALA A 80 -45.63 -58.82 -57.50
N PRO A 81 -44.41 -58.34 -57.81
CA PRO A 81 -43.30 -58.42 -56.87
C PRO A 81 -43.62 -57.67 -55.57
N GLN A 82 -43.12 -58.18 -54.45
CA GLN A 82 -43.19 -57.48 -53.18
C GLN A 82 -41.90 -56.70 -52.99
N ASP A 83 -42.03 -55.40 -52.74
CA ASP A 83 -40.90 -54.53 -52.46
C ASP A 83 -40.14 -55.00 -51.21
N PRO A 84 -38.83 -54.79 -51.17
CA PRO A 84 -38.06 -55.07 -49.97
C PRO A 84 -38.52 -54.19 -48.81
N ILE A 85 -38.52 -54.74 -47.59
CA ILE A 85 -38.78 -53.96 -46.38
C ILE A 85 -37.42 -53.43 -45.90
N PRO A 86 -37.20 -52.10 -45.86
CA PRO A 86 -35.95 -51.50 -45.39
C PRO A 86 -35.66 -51.83 -43.93
N GLU A 87 -34.41 -51.57 -43.54
CA GLU A 87 -34.01 -51.55 -42.15
C GLU A 87 -34.88 -50.59 -41.34
N LYS A 88 -35.26 -51.02 -40.13
CA LYS A 88 -36.03 -50.21 -39.19
C LYS A 88 -35.27 -50.11 -37.87
N VAL A 89 -35.15 -48.89 -37.36
CA VAL A 89 -34.54 -48.64 -36.06
C VAL A 89 -35.61 -48.51 -34.99
N THR A 90 -35.43 -49.23 -33.89
CA THR A 90 -36.16 -49.02 -32.63
C THR A 90 -35.27 -48.18 -31.71
N TRP A 91 -35.67 -46.95 -31.46
CA TRP A 91 -34.91 -46.00 -30.62
C TRP A 91 -35.05 -46.31 -29.14
N SER A 92 -33.98 -46.07 -28.39
CA SER A 92 -33.98 -46.12 -26.93
C SER A 92 -34.62 -44.84 -26.37
N ASP A 93 -35.21 -44.92 -25.18
CA ASP A 93 -35.78 -43.76 -24.49
C ASP A 93 -34.66 -42.90 -23.88
N LEU A 94 -34.25 -41.87 -24.62
CA LEU A 94 -33.09 -41.04 -24.32
C LEU A 94 -33.51 -39.55 -24.38
N PRO A 95 -34.22 -39.07 -23.35
CA PRO A 95 -34.78 -37.72 -23.35
C PRO A 95 -33.68 -36.66 -23.33
N VAL A 96 -33.93 -35.57 -24.06
CA VAL A 96 -33.01 -34.43 -24.08
C VAL A 96 -33.10 -33.66 -22.75
N PRO A 97 -31.97 -33.39 -22.06
CA PRO A 97 -31.95 -32.53 -20.88
C PRO A 97 -32.54 -31.14 -21.18
N PRO A 98 -33.41 -30.58 -20.31
CA PRO A 98 -34.10 -29.31 -20.55
C PRO A 98 -33.15 -28.13 -20.86
N GLU A 99 -32.00 -28.10 -20.18
CA GLU A 99 -30.94 -27.09 -20.38
C GLU A 99 -30.29 -27.14 -21.77
N LEU A 100 -30.25 -28.32 -22.39
CA LEU A 100 -29.68 -28.53 -23.73
C LEU A 100 -30.74 -28.33 -24.82
N ALA A 101 -32.02 -28.58 -24.52
CA ALA A 101 -33.12 -28.50 -25.47
C ALA A 101 -33.20 -27.12 -26.17
N ALA A 102 -32.91 -26.04 -25.45
CA ALA A 102 -32.90 -24.68 -25.99
C ALA A 102 -31.82 -24.45 -27.07
N LEU A 103 -30.71 -25.19 -27.02
CA LEU A 103 -29.59 -25.04 -27.95
C LEU A 103 -29.71 -25.92 -29.20
N ILE A 104 -30.61 -26.90 -29.21
CA ILE A 104 -30.76 -27.86 -30.30
C ILE A 104 -31.08 -27.19 -31.64
N PRO A 105 -32.07 -26.29 -31.75
CA PRO A 105 -32.43 -25.70 -33.04
C PRO A 105 -31.25 -24.96 -33.69
N GLU A 106 -30.52 -24.19 -32.91
CA GLU A 106 -29.39 -23.39 -33.39
C GLU A 106 -28.16 -24.26 -33.73
N THR A 107 -27.88 -25.27 -32.89
CA THR A 107 -26.80 -26.25 -33.11
C THR A 107 -27.07 -27.06 -34.38
N SER A 108 -28.32 -27.50 -34.57
CA SER A 108 -28.76 -28.24 -35.75
C SER A 108 -28.70 -27.39 -37.01
N ALA A 109 -29.14 -26.12 -36.95
CA ALA A 109 -29.06 -25.18 -38.07
C ALA A 109 -27.60 -24.88 -38.49
N SER A 110 -26.70 -24.71 -37.50
CA SER A 110 -25.29 -24.43 -37.75
C SER A 110 -24.52 -25.61 -38.35
N ALA A 111 -24.90 -26.84 -37.98
CA ALA A 111 -24.27 -28.06 -38.49
C ALA A 111 -24.64 -28.36 -39.96
N GLY A 112 -25.78 -27.87 -40.43
CA GLY A 112 -26.27 -28.10 -41.79
C GLY A 112 -26.73 -29.55 -42.03
N ALA A 113 -26.78 -29.96 -43.30
CA ALA A 113 -27.22 -31.29 -43.71
C ALA A 113 -26.30 -32.40 -43.17
N PRO A 114 -26.84 -33.60 -42.85
CA PRO A 114 -26.04 -34.72 -42.34
C PRO A 114 -25.02 -35.20 -43.38
N ARG A 115 -23.84 -35.57 -42.91
CA ARG A 115 -22.79 -36.19 -43.72
C ARG A 115 -22.83 -37.70 -43.51
N LEU A 116 -23.39 -38.41 -44.48
CA LEU A 116 -23.62 -39.84 -44.43
C LEU A 116 -22.69 -40.54 -45.41
N TYR A 117 -22.19 -41.71 -45.02
CA TYR A 117 -21.27 -42.51 -45.84
C TYR A 117 -21.71 -43.96 -45.87
N GLN A 118 -21.54 -44.60 -47.02
CA GLN A 118 -21.64 -46.04 -47.18
C GLN A 118 -20.25 -46.63 -47.36
N ILE A 119 -19.91 -47.63 -46.54
CA ILE A 119 -18.61 -48.30 -46.60
C ILE A 119 -18.67 -49.37 -47.69
N ARG A 120 -17.86 -49.21 -48.72
CA ARG A 120 -17.65 -50.22 -49.76
C ARG A 120 -16.29 -50.90 -49.56
N VAL A 121 -16.30 -52.22 -49.39
CA VAL A 121 -15.08 -53.01 -49.17
C VAL A 121 -14.55 -53.55 -50.50
N GLU A 122 -13.41 -53.05 -50.95
CA GLU A 122 -12.68 -53.61 -52.07
C GLU A 122 -11.57 -54.55 -51.58
N LYS A 123 -11.47 -55.74 -52.20
CA LYS A 123 -10.39 -56.69 -51.91
C LYS A 123 -9.24 -56.43 -52.88
N ILE A 124 -8.14 -55.88 -52.37
CA ILE A 124 -6.94 -55.63 -53.16
C ILE A 124 -6.03 -56.85 -53.05
N LYS A 125 -5.70 -57.46 -54.19
CA LYS A 125 -4.77 -58.58 -54.27
C LYS A 125 -3.35 -58.06 -54.08
N ARG A 126 -2.64 -58.52 -53.05
CA ARG A 126 -1.23 -58.21 -52.78
C ARG A 126 -0.40 -59.48 -52.83
N GLU A 127 0.58 -59.51 -53.73
CA GLU A 127 1.49 -60.65 -53.87
C GLU A 127 2.78 -60.34 -53.12
N THR A 128 3.06 -61.10 -52.05
CA THR A 128 4.27 -60.91 -51.23
C THR A 128 5.17 -62.13 -51.39
N VAL A 129 6.40 -61.94 -51.85
CA VAL A 129 7.38 -63.02 -52.01
C VAL A 129 8.01 -63.32 -50.65
N VAL A 130 7.62 -64.43 -50.03
CA VAL A 130 8.16 -64.84 -48.73
C VAL A 130 9.20 -65.94 -48.95
N THR A 131 10.42 -65.71 -48.46
CA THR A 131 11.52 -66.69 -48.52
C THR A 131 11.44 -67.58 -47.28
N LYS A 132 11.08 -68.85 -47.43
CA LYS A 132 11.16 -69.82 -46.32
C LYS A 132 12.57 -70.43 -46.28
N PRO A 133 13.21 -70.54 -45.11
CA PRO A 133 14.48 -71.26 -44.98
C PRO A 133 14.29 -72.70 -45.46
N GLY A 134 15.29 -73.23 -46.18
CA GLY A 134 15.29 -74.62 -46.62
C GLY A 134 15.19 -75.57 -45.44
N PRO A 135 14.66 -76.80 -45.62
CA PRO A 135 14.49 -77.77 -44.54
C PRO A 135 15.81 -78.19 -43.86
N LEU A 136 16.96 -77.83 -44.45
CA LEU A 136 18.30 -78.00 -43.88
C LEU A 136 19.14 -76.72 -44.12
N PRO A 137 20.09 -76.37 -43.23
CA PRO A 137 20.81 -75.08 -43.23
C PRO A 137 21.65 -74.75 -44.48
N PHE A 138 21.85 -75.71 -45.38
CA PHE A 138 22.72 -75.61 -46.57
C PHE A 138 21.95 -75.67 -47.91
N LEU A 139 20.63 -75.77 -47.89
CA LEU A 139 19.78 -75.70 -49.09
C LEU A 139 19.28 -74.27 -49.32
N PRO A 140 19.27 -73.77 -50.58
CA PRO A 140 18.81 -72.41 -50.87
C PRO A 140 17.35 -72.22 -50.47
N PRO A 141 16.99 -71.08 -49.87
CA PRO A 141 15.64 -70.84 -49.36
C PRO A 141 14.63 -70.77 -50.51
N LYS A 142 13.49 -71.45 -50.35
CA LYS A 142 12.43 -71.52 -51.36
C LYS A 142 11.65 -70.22 -51.34
N LYS A 143 11.63 -69.49 -52.46
CA LYS A 143 10.79 -68.30 -52.68
C LYS A 143 9.38 -68.76 -53.01
N GLU A 144 8.40 -68.41 -52.18
CA GLU A 144 6.99 -68.72 -52.38
C GLU A 144 6.21 -67.40 -52.46
N VAL A 145 5.41 -67.22 -53.52
CA VAL A 145 4.55 -66.03 -53.68
C VAL A 145 3.29 -66.28 -52.86
N VAL A 146 3.16 -65.58 -51.73
CA VAL A 146 1.95 -65.64 -50.90
C VAL A 146 1.02 -64.52 -51.36
N VAL A 147 -0.15 -64.91 -51.87
CA VAL A 147 -1.22 -63.96 -52.24
C VAL A 147 -2.04 -63.66 -51.00
N THR A 148 -1.95 -62.44 -50.47
CA THR A 148 -2.82 -61.92 -49.42
C THR A 148 -3.81 -60.93 -50.01
N TYR A 149 -5.05 -60.93 -49.51
CA TYR A 149 -6.06 -59.96 -49.89
C TYR A 149 -6.16 -58.90 -48.79
N ASP A 150 -5.69 -57.69 -49.08
CA ASP A 150 -5.85 -56.55 -48.19
C ASP A 150 -7.25 -55.96 -48.42
N LYS A 151 -8.04 -55.80 -47.36
CA LYS A 151 -9.33 -55.11 -47.43
C LYS A 151 -9.08 -53.61 -47.46
N LYS A 152 -9.55 -52.91 -48.49
CA LYS A 152 -9.59 -51.46 -48.55
C LYS A 152 -11.04 -51.01 -48.43
N GLU A 153 -11.36 -50.32 -47.35
CA GLU A 153 -12.65 -49.69 -47.12
C GLU A 153 -12.64 -48.32 -47.80
N ILE A 154 -13.62 -48.06 -48.66
CA ILE A 154 -13.82 -46.79 -49.37
C ILE A 154 -15.16 -46.22 -48.90
N GLU A 155 -15.15 -45.01 -48.37
CA GLU A 155 -16.34 -44.28 -47.93
C GLU A 155 -16.94 -43.52 -49.13
N GLU A 156 -18.14 -43.93 -49.57
CA GLU A 156 -18.90 -43.24 -50.62
C GLU A 156 -19.98 -42.36 -49.96
N PRO A 157 -20.10 -41.06 -50.27
CA PRO A 157 -21.10 -40.18 -49.65
C PRO A 157 -22.51 -40.53 -50.14
N VAL A 158 -23.47 -40.57 -49.21
CA VAL A 158 -24.89 -40.86 -49.50
C VAL A 158 -25.73 -39.61 -49.26
N TYR A 159 -26.60 -39.27 -50.23
CA TYR A 159 -27.53 -38.15 -50.14
C TYR A 159 -28.93 -38.65 -49.79
N VAL A 160 -29.49 -38.13 -48.71
CA VAL A 160 -30.84 -38.43 -48.23
C VAL A 160 -31.63 -37.13 -48.02
N ASP A 161 -32.94 -37.24 -47.78
CA ASP A 161 -33.75 -36.12 -47.29
C ASP A 161 -33.24 -35.67 -45.91
N PRO A 162 -32.72 -34.43 -45.78
CA PRO A 162 -32.08 -33.96 -44.55
C PRO A 162 -33.09 -33.57 -43.44
N THR A 163 -34.39 -33.76 -43.65
CA THR A 163 -35.42 -33.42 -42.65
C THR A 163 -35.22 -34.22 -41.36
N VAL A 164 -35.06 -33.51 -40.25
CA VAL A 164 -34.98 -34.09 -38.90
C VAL A 164 -36.39 -34.33 -38.37
N LEU A 165 -36.69 -35.57 -38.01
CA LEU A 165 -37.99 -36.00 -37.49
C LEU A 165 -38.02 -35.99 -35.96
N ASP A 166 -36.90 -36.31 -35.32
CA ASP A 166 -36.82 -36.40 -33.86
C ASP A 166 -35.39 -36.16 -33.35
N TYR A 167 -35.25 -35.97 -32.03
CA TYR A 167 -33.99 -35.81 -31.32
C TYR A 167 -33.89 -36.75 -30.12
N ALA A 168 -32.70 -37.32 -29.92
CA ALA A 168 -32.36 -38.06 -28.72
C ALA A 168 -31.05 -37.54 -28.13
N TYR A 169 -30.81 -37.71 -26.83
CA TYR A 169 -29.54 -37.33 -26.20
C TYR A 169 -28.82 -38.55 -25.65
N ALA A 170 -27.61 -38.81 -26.15
CA ALA A 170 -26.85 -40.00 -25.79
C ALA A 170 -25.45 -39.64 -25.29
N GLN A 171 -24.99 -40.33 -24.26
CA GLN A 171 -23.61 -40.26 -23.79
C GLN A 171 -22.71 -41.16 -24.62
N LYS A 172 -21.40 -40.86 -24.65
CA LYS A 172 -20.42 -41.71 -25.33
C LYS A 172 -20.52 -43.17 -24.86
N GLY A 173 -20.67 -44.08 -25.82
CA GLY A 173 -20.78 -45.53 -25.61
C GLY A 173 -22.21 -46.01 -25.34
N GLU A 174 -23.16 -45.10 -25.14
CA GLU A 174 -24.56 -45.44 -24.88
C GLU A 174 -25.24 -45.99 -26.13
N ARG A 175 -26.15 -46.96 -25.92
CA ARG A 175 -26.93 -47.54 -27.02
C ARG A 175 -28.08 -46.61 -27.38
N VAL A 176 -28.03 -46.09 -28.59
CA VAL A 176 -29.03 -45.16 -29.13
C VAL A 176 -30.24 -45.91 -29.69
N GLY A 177 -30.05 -47.06 -30.33
CA GLY A 177 -31.16 -47.83 -30.90
C GLY A 177 -30.76 -49.22 -31.39
N LEU A 178 -31.75 -49.98 -31.82
CA LEU A 178 -31.62 -51.34 -32.37
C LEU A 178 -32.07 -51.37 -33.83
N VAL A 179 -31.21 -51.89 -34.71
CA VAL A 179 -31.49 -52.03 -36.15
C VAL A 179 -32.05 -53.42 -36.44
N ALA A 180 -33.28 -53.48 -36.95
CA ALA A 180 -33.84 -54.68 -37.53
C ALA A 180 -33.30 -54.87 -38.96
N PRO A 181 -32.81 -56.07 -39.33
CA PRO A 181 -32.28 -56.33 -40.66
C PRO A 181 -33.36 -56.17 -41.75
N PRO A 182 -32.97 -55.79 -42.97
CA PRO A 182 -33.94 -55.61 -44.06
C PRO A 182 -34.51 -56.98 -44.46
N LYS A 183 -35.78 -57.01 -44.90
CA LYS A 183 -36.35 -58.22 -45.50
C LYS A 183 -36.26 -58.10 -47.02
N PRO A 184 -35.62 -59.06 -47.71
CA PRO A 184 -35.51 -59.02 -49.15
C PRO A 184 -36.91 -59.05 -49.77
N GLY A 185 -37.09 -58.28 -50.86
CA GLY A 185 -38.31 -58.31 -51.64
C GLY A 185 -38.56 -59.71 -52.20
N LYS A 186 -39.84 -60.08 -52.36
CA LYS A 186 -40.19 -61.38 -52.95
C LYS A 186 -40.41 -61.20 -54.44
N PRO A 187 -39.76 -62.02 -55.30
CA PRO A 187 -40.02 -61.98 -56.73
C PRO A 187 -41.50 -62.23 -57.02
N GLY A 188 -42.06 -61.42 -57.91
CA GLY A 188 -43.38 -61.66 -58.47
C GLY A 188 -43.32 -62.79 -59.50
N LYS A 189 -44.47 -63.14 -60.07
CA LYS A 189 -44.58 -64.15 -61.11
C LYS A 189 -45.44 -63.61 -62.25
N SER A 190 -44.84 -63.45 -63.42
CA SER A 190 -45.57 -63.08 -64.64
C SER A 190 -46.62 -64.13 -65.00
N VAL A 191 -47.55 -63.75 -65.88
CA VAL A 191 -48.57 -64.63 -66.47
C VAL A 191 -47.98 -65.78 -67.32
N TYR A 192 -46.66 -65.75 -67.59
CA TYR A 192 -45.89 -66.81 -68.24
C TYR A 192 -45.08 -67.69 -67.26
N GLY A 193 -45.20 -67.44 -65.96
CA GLY A 193 -44.46 -68.16 -64.93
C GLY A 193 -42.99 -67.73 -64.78
N LYS A 194 -42.53 -66.69 -65.48
CA LYS A 194 -41.20 -66.10 -65.27
C LYS A 194 -41.17 -65.25 -64.00
N PRO A 195 -40.11 -65.32 -63.18
CA PRO A 195 -39.98 -64.48 -62.00
C PRO A 195 -39.79 -63.01 -62.41
N ILE A 196 -40.55 -62.11 -61.78
CA ILE A 196 -40.38 -60.66 -61.91
C ILE A 196 -39.52 -60.22 -60.71
N PRO A 197 -38.30 -59.69 -60.92
CA PRO A 197 -37.46 -59.27 -59.81
C PRO A 197 -38.11 -58.12 -59.04
N PRO A 198 -37.95 -58.06 -57.70
CA PRO A 198 -38.36 -56.89 -56.93
C PRO A 198 -37.56 -55.65 -57.34
N ASP A 199 -38.10 -54.47 -57.10
CA ASP A 199 -37.42 -53.22 -57.41
C ASP A 199 -36.14 -53.10 -56.56
N VAL A 200 -34.99 -53.11 -57.25
CA VAL A 200 -33.66 -53.01 -56.64
C VAL A 200 -33.22 -51.56 -56.41
N THR A 201 -34.03 -50.57 -56.84
CA THR A 201 -33.74 -49.15 -56.63
C THR A 201 -34.19 -48.65 -55.25
N VAL A 202 -34.95 -49.44 -54.50
CA VAL A 202 -35.37 -49.11 -53.14
C VAL A 202 -34.18 -49.19 -52.19
N ASP A 203 -33.78 -48.06 -51.62
CA ASP A 203 -32.77 -48.02 -50.58
C ASP A 203 -33.31 -48.73 -49.32
N THR A 204 -32.65 -49.83 -48.97
CA THR A 204 -33.06 -50.70 -47.86
C THR A 204 -32.21 -50.49 -46.61
N LEU A 205 -31.18 -49.66 -46.68
CA LEU A 205 -30.22 -49.48 -45.59
C LEU A 205 -30.58 -48.27 -44.73
N PHE A 206 -30.21 -48.36 -43.45
CA PHE A 206 -30.24 -47.22 -42.54
C PHE A 206 -28.84 -46.61 -42.42
N HIS A 207 -28.71 -45.34 -42.77
CA HIS A 207 -27.41 -44.67 -42.88
C HIS A 207 -27.03 -43.96 -41.57
N LEU A 208 -25.81 -44.22 -41.08
CA LEU A 208 -25.29 -43.54 -39.90
C LEU A 208 -24.29 -42.46 -40.33
N GLY A 209 -24.47 -41.25 -39.81
CA GLY A 209 -23.54 -40.15 -39.96
C GLY A 209 -22.51 -40.12 -38.84
N GLN A 210 -21.71 -39.05 -38.85
CA GLN A 210 -20.64 -38.86 -37.90
C GLN A 210 -21.13 -38.93 -36.44
N GLY A 211 -20.35 -39.60 -35.59
CA GLY A 211 -20.61 -39.70 -34.15
C GLY A 211 -21.54 -40.86 -33.74
N LEU A 212 -22.03 -41.65 -34.69
CA LEU A 212 -22.76 -42.89 -34.46
C LEU A 212 -22.03 -44.05 -35.12
N VAL A 213 -21.95 -45.17 -34.43
CA VAL A 213 -21.36 -46.40 -34.95
C VAL A 213 -22.34 -47.55 -34.84
N ARG A 214 -22.36 -48.41 -35.87
CA ARG A 214 -23.11 -49.66 -35.85
C ARG A 214 -22.26 -50.77 -35.26
N ASP A 215 -22.65 -51.28 -34.11
CA ASP A 215 -22.08 -52.48 -33.49
C ASP A 215 -23.09 -53.63 -33.60
N LYS A 216 -22.91 -54.48 -34.63
CA LYS A 216 -23.86 -55.55 -35.01
C LYS A 216 -25.26 -54.99 -35.33
N ASN A 217 -26.21 -55.19 -34.40
CA ASN A 217 -27.59 -54.73 -34.51
C ASN A 217 -27.86 -53.51 -33.60
N GLU A 218 -26.84 -52.98 -32.92
CA GLU A 218 -26.96 -51.80 -32.05
C GLU A 218 -26.34 -50.58 -32.71
N ILE A 219 -27.01 -49.43 -32.56
CA ILE A 219 -26.41 -48.13 -32.83
C ILE A 219 -25.88 -47.60 -31.51
N LYS A 220 -24.59 -47.27 -31.46
CA LYS A 220 -23.93 -46.70 -30.29
C LYS A 220 -23.40 -45.30 -30.58
N ALA A 221 -23.43 -44.48 -29.55
CA ALA A 221 -22.86 -43.13 -29.59
C ALA A 221 -21.33 -43.18 -29.49
N GLU A 222 -20.62 -42.53 -30.39
CA GLU A 222 -19.15 -42.40 -30.32
C GLU A 222 -18.70 -41.20 -29.46
N LYS A 223 -19.61 -40.23 -29.28
CA LYS A 223 -19.42 -39.00 -28.50
C LYS A 223 -20.65 -38.76 -27.62
N THR A 224 -20.55 -37.79 -26.70
CA THR A 224 -21.72 -37.29 -25.97
C THR A 224 -22.36 -36.17 -26.78
N GLY A 225 -23.66 -36.26 -27.05
CA GLY A 225 -24.31 -35.30 -27.93
C GLY A 225 -25.78 -35.57 -28.21
N VAL A 226 -26.31 -34.72 -29.09
CA VAL A 226 -27.68 -34.82 -29.59
C VAL A 226 -27.66 -35.62 -30.89
N VAL A 227 -28.44 -36.69 -30.91
CA VAL A 227 -28.71 -37.50 -32.09
C VAL A 227 -29.84 -36.87 -32.88
N ARG A 228 -29.60 -36.59 -34.15
CA ARG A 228 -30.65 -36.19 -35.10
C ARG A 228 -31.17 -37.44 -35.80
N ILE A 229 -32.48 -37.60 -35.80
CA ILE A 229 -33.14 -38.78 -36.38
C ILE A 229 -33.91 -38.33 -37.61
N GLY A 230 -33.54 -38.85 -38.77
CA GLY A 230 -34.26 -38.67 -40.03
C GLY A 230 -35.07 -39.89 -40.43
N LYS A 231 -35.57 -39.91 -41.67
CA LYS A 231 -36.42 -40.99 -42.20
C LYS A 231 -35.69 -42.34 -42.31
N ASN A 232 -34.48 -42.34 -42.84
CA ASN A 232 -33.62 -43.52 -43.05
C ASN A 232 -32.16 -43.24 -42.68
N TRP A 233 -31.94 -42.25 -41.82
CA TRP A 233 -30.61 -41.85 -41.38
C TRP A 233 -30.63 -41.33 -39.95
N ALA A 234 -29.47 -41.36 -39.30
CA ALA A 234 -29.22 -40.61 -38.06
C ALA A 234 -27.77 -40.17 -37.98
N ASP A 235 -27.51 -39.04 -37.35
CA ASP A 235 -26.16 -38.58 -37.04
C ASP A 235 -26.11 -37.93 -35.65
N MET A 236 -24.93 -37.62 -35.15
CA MET A 236 -24.76 -37.03 -33.82
C MET A 236 -24.01 -35.71 -33.89
N LEU A 237 -24.61 -34.69 -33.26
CA LEU A 237 -24.00 -33.40 -33.04
C LEU A 237 -23.38 -33.36 -31.64
N PRO A 238 -22.07 -33.07 -31.50
CA PRO A 238 -21.43 -32.93 -30.20
C PRO A 238 -22.10 -31.80 -29.40
N LEU A 239 -22.70 -32.15 -28.27
CA LEU A 239 -23.32 -31.21 -27.35
C LEU A 239 -23.26 -31.82 -25.95
N SER A 240 -22.47 -31.22 -25.06
CA SER A 240 -22.33 -31.70 -23.67
C SER A 240 -22.40 -30.52 -22.70
N GLY A 241 -22.91 -30.76 -21.50
CA GLY A 241 -22.82 -29.83 -20.37
C GLY A 241 -21.42 -29.77 -19.77
N HIS A 242 -21.15 -28.74 -18.96
CA HIS A 242 -19.95 -28.69 -18.13
C HIS A 242 -20.04 -29.75 -17.03
N SER A 243 -19.00 -30.55 -16.82
CA SER A 243 -18.94 -31.54 -15.73
C SER A 243 -17.80 -31.20 -14.78
N TRP A 244 -18.01 -31.33 -13.47
CA TRP A 244 -16.96 -31.10 -12.49
C TRP A 244 -17.13 -31.99 -11.26
N LYS A 245 -16.03 -32.22 -10.57
CA LYS A 245 -16.00 -32.91 -9.27
C LYS A 245 -14.84 -32.41 -8.41
N VAL A 246 -15.02 -32.51 -7.09
CA VAL A 246 -13.96 -32.26 -6.11
C VAL A 246 -13.60 -33.58 -5.44
N GLU A 247 -12.31 -33.91 -5.44
CA GLU A 247 -11.79 -35.10 -4.76
C GLU A 247 -10.76 -34.70 -3.69
N LYS A 248 -10.75 -35.47 -2.60
CA LYS A 248 -9.78 -35.34 -1.53
C LYS A 248 -8.49 -36.07 -1.88
N GLY A 249 -7.36 -35.40 -1.68
CA GLY A 249 -6.02 -35.92 -1.91
C GLY A 249 -5.64 -37.09 -0.99
N SER A 250 -4.63 -37.85 -1.39
CA SER A 250 -4.07 -38.96 -0.59
C SER A 250 -3.42 -38.51 0.71
N ASP A 251 -3.07 -37.22 0.84
CA ASP A 251 -2.57 -36.61 2.06
C ASP A 251 -3.66 -36.36 3.11
N GLY A 252 -4.94 -36.52 2.75
CA GLY A 252 -6.07 -36.33 3.63
C GLY A 252 -6.37 -34.87 3.97
N VAL A 253 -5.70 -33.90 3.34
CA VAL A 253 -5.85 -32.47 3.63
C VAL A 253 -5.99 -31.61 2.37
N SER A 254 -5.38 -32.00 1.25
CA SER A 254 -5.51 -31.28 -0.02
C SER A 254 -6.79 -31.66 -0.75
N PHE A 255 -7.38 -30.71 -1.46
CA PHE A 255 -8.55 -30.92 -2.32
C PHE A 255 -8.21 -30.57 -3.76
N PHE A 256 -8.73 -31.35 -4.69
CA PHE A 256 -8.45 -31.22 -6.12
C PHE A 256 -9.74 -31.08 -6.92
N LEU A 257 -9.77 -30.12 -7.84
CA LEU A 257 -10.85 -29.89 -8.78
C LEU A 257 -10.56 -30.58 -10.11
N TYR A 258 -11.57 -31.27 -10.62
CA TYR A 258 -11.64 -31.77 -11.99
C TYR A 258 -12.78 -31.05 -12.70
N LEU A 259 -12.53 -30.56 -13.90
CA LEU A 259 -13.51 -29.82 -14.71
C LEU A 259 -13.33 -30.22 -16.18
N GLU A 260 -14.39 -30.70 -16.82
CA GLU A 260 -14.46 -30.89 -18.26
C GLU A 260 -15.36 -29.82 -18.88
N SER A 261 -14.82 -29.06 -19.83
CA SER A 261 -15.57 -28.02 -20.52
C SER A 261 -16.61 -28.62 -21.48
N GLY A 262 -17.89 -28.38 -21.21
CA GLY A 262 -18.99 -28.55 -22.18
C GLY A 262 -19.14 -27.36 -23.14
N ASN A 263 -20.34 -27.20 -23.70
CA ASN A 263 -20.66 -26.12 -24.63
C ASN A 263 -20.56 -24.74 -23.92
N PRO A 264 -19.71 -23.81 -24.40
CA PRO A 264 -19.50 -22.51 -23.75
C PRO A 264 -20.73 -21.60 -23.64
N ARG A 265 -21.82 -21.90 -24.37
CA ARG A 265 -23.08 -21.15 -24.29
C ARG A 265 -23.94 -21.53 -23.08
N LEU A 266 -23.59 -22.61 -22.39
CA LEU A 266 -24.31 -23.05 -21.19
C LEU A 266 -23.87 -22.24 -19.95
N PRO A 267 -24.71 -22.19 -18.90
CA PRO A 267 -24.34 -21.52 -17.65
C PRO A 267 -23.03 -22.06 -17.07
N ILE A 268 -22.13 -21.15 -16.73
CA ILE A 268 -20.84 -21.47 -16.13
C ILE A 268 -21.07 -21.96 -14.68
N PRO A 269 -20.52 -23.14 -14.29
CA PRO A 269 -20.58 -23.61 -12.91
C PRO A 269 -20.02 -22.57 -11.93
N GLN A 270 -20.70 -22.37 -10.80
CA GLN A 270 -20.28 -21.36 -9.83
C GLN A 270 -19.17 -21.90 -8.92
N ALA A 271 -18.16 -21.07 -8.68
CA ALA A 271 -17.06 -21.40 -7.76
C ALA A 271 -17.56 -21.72 -6.34
N VAL A 272 -18.65 -21.07 -5.90
CA VAL A 272 -19.29 -21.31 -4.60
C VAL A 272 -19.69 -22.78 -4.42
N ASP A 273 -20.23 -23.43 -5.46
CA ASP A 273 -20.67 -24.82 -5.37
C ASP A 273 -19.49 -25.77 -5.18
N MET A 274 -18.37 -25.49 -5.85
CA MET A 274 -17.13 -26.27 -5.74
C MET A 274 -16.50 -26.10 -4.35
N ILE A 275 -16.46 -24.87 -3.84
CA ILE A 275 -15.98 -24.56 -2.49
C ILE A 275 -16.86 -25.24 -1.44
N ALA A 276 -18.19 -25.12 -1.55
CA ALA A 276 -19.13 -25.76 -0.64
C ALA A 276 -19.00 -27.30 -0.65
N THR A 277 -18.73 -27.89 -1.83
CA THR A 277 -18.45 -29.33 -1.96
C THR A 277 -17.16 -29.72 -1.25
N ALA A 278 -16.10 -28.92 -1.37
CA ALA A 278 -14.85 -29.18 -0.65
C ALA A 278 -15.03 -29.06 0.88
N VAL A 279 -15.76 -28.03 1.33
CA VAL A 279 -16.04 -27.80 2.76
C VAL A 279 -16.87 -28.93 3.35
N SER A 280 -17.88 -29.43 2.63
CA SER A 280 -18.68 -30.58 3.09
C SER A 280 -17.88 -31.88 3.19
N GLN A 281 -16.77 -32.00 2.43
CA GLN A 281 -15.80 -33.09 2.52
C GLN A 281 -14.68 -32.86 3.58
N GLY A 282 -14.78 -31.79 4.37
CA GLY A 282 -13.88 -31.49 5.50
C GLY A 282 -12.76 -30.49 5.19
N ALA A 283 -12.82 -29.76 4.07
CA ALA A 283 -11.90 -28.65 3.83
C ALA A 283 -12.20 -27.45 4.74
N ARG A 284 -11.17 -26.73 5.18
CA ARG A 284 -11.35 -25.40 5.77
C ARG A 284 -11.43 -24.37 4.66
N ALA A 285 -12.46 -23.52 4.68
CA ALA A 285 -12.68 -22.52 3.63
C ALA A 285 -11.50 -21.53 3.45
N GLU A 286 -10.77 -21.25 4.53
CA GLU A 286 -9.59 -20.38 4.52
C GLU A 286 -8.39 -20.96 3.75
N ASP A 287 -8.30 -22.29 3.64
CA ASP A 287 -7.21 -22.99 2.96
C ASP A 287 -7.48 -23.14 1.45
N LEU A 288 -8.68 -22.81 0.98
CA LEU A 288 -9.08 -22.95 -0.42
C LEU A 288 -8.75 -21.68 -1.24
N LEU A 289 -8.68 -21.85 -2.56
CA LEU A 289 -8.61 -20.73 -3.51
C LEU A 289 -9.78 -19.77 -3.28
N SER A 290 -9.54 -18.48 -3.49
CA SER A 290 -10.61 -17.49 -3.38
C SER A 290 -11.66 -17.73 -4.46
N GLU A 291 -12.92 -17.37 -4.17
CA GLU A 291 -14.02 -17.48 -5.14
C GLU A 291 -13.71 -16.72 -6.44
N GLY A 292 -13.02 -15.58 -6.35
CA GLY A 292 -12.62 -14.79 -7.51
C GLY A 292 -11.58 -15.49 -8.39
N ASP A 293 -10.52 -16.02 -7.76
CA ASP A 293 -9.47 -16.76 -8.49
C ASP A 293 -10.01 -18.02 -9.14
N LEU A 294 -10.88 -18.74 -8.41
CA LEU A 294 -11.51 -19.96 -8.89
C LEU A 294 -12.50 -19.68 -10.03
N THR A 295 -13.32 -18.64 -9.91
CA THR A 295 -14.24 -18.19 -10.98
C THR A 295 -13.46 -17.89 -12.26
N LYS A 296 -12.35 -17.16 -12.15
CA LYS A 296 -11.50 -16.83 -13.31
C LYS A 296 -10.91 -18.09 -13.95
N LEU A 297 -10.39 -19.03 -13.15
CA LEU A 297 -9.86 -20.30 -13.64
C LEU A 297 -10.93 -21.12 -14.39
N ILE A 298 -12.15 -21.21 -13.84
CA ILE A 298 -13.27 -21.92 -14.48
C ILE A 298 -13.63 -21.25 -15.81
N GLN A 299 -13.76 -19.92 -15.82
CA GLN A 299 -14.07 -19.15 -17.03
C GLN A 299 -13.00 -19.34 -18.11
N ASP A 300 -11.71 -19.20 -17.77
CA ASP A 300 -10.60 -19.35 -18.70
C ASP A 300 -10.54 -20.78 -19.26
N THR A 301 -10.80 -21.80 -18.43
CA THR A 301 -10.84 -23.20 -18.85
C THR A 301 -12.01 -23.46 -19.82
N ILE A 302 -13.19 -22.94 -19.53
CA ILE A 302 -14.38 -23.12 -20.38
C ILE A 302 -14.22 -22.39 -21.71
N LEU A 303 -13.73 -21.14 -21.69
CA LEU A 303 -13.51 -20.34 -22.89
C LEU A 303 -12.45 -20.95 -23.81
N SER A 304 -11.43 -21.61 -23.24
CA SER A 304 -10.39 -22.30 -24.01
C SER A 304 -10.77 -23.71 -24.45
N GLY A 305 -11.92 -24.25 -24.02
CA GLY A 305 -12.30 -25.65 -24.25
C GLY A 305 -11.37 -26.65 -23.57
N GLY A 306 -10.75 -26.24 -22.45
CA GLY A 306 -9.77 -27.01 -21.72
C GLY A 306 -10.36 -28.02 -20.72
N VAL A 307 -9.49 -28.83 -20.13
CA VAL A 307 -9.82 -29.78 -19.06
C VAL A 307 -8.91 -29.50 -17.87
N LEU A 308 -9.47 -29.40 -16.67
CA LEU A 308 -8.71 -29.43 -15.42
C LEU A 308 -8.64 -30.87 -14.93
N GLN A 309 -7.42 -31.39 -14.84
CA GLN A 309 -7.15 -32.68 -14.20
C GLN A 309 -6.43 -32.42 -12.88
N ALA A 310 -7.04 -32.85 -11.78
CA ALA A 310 -6.50 -32.76 -10.42
C ALA A 310 -5.92 -31.36 -10.11
N HIS A 311 -6.62 -30.29 -10.48
CA HIS A 311 -6.15 -28.93 -10.20
C HIS A 311 -6.27 -28.64 -8.70
N PRO A 312 -5.22 -28.15 -8.02
CA PRO A 312 -5.31 -27.91 -6.59
C PRO A 312 -6.36 -26.84 -6.26
N LEU A 313 -7.38 -27.22 -5.49
CA LEU A 313 -8.39 -26.31 -4.95
C LEU A 313 -7.89 -25.65 -3.66
N SER A 314 -7.00 -26.32 -2.94
CA SER A 314 -6.27 -25.77 -1.79
C SER A 314 -5.13 -24.84 -2.26
N ARG A 315 -4.79 -23.83 -1.48
CA ARG A 315 -3.63 -22.96 -1.76
C ARG A 315 -2.33 -23.73 -1.53
N SER A 316 -1.38 -23.57 -2.45
CA SER A 316 -0.04 -24.16 -2.28
C SER A 316 0.68 -23.52 -1.09
N MET A 317 1.06 -24.33 -0.11
CA MET A 317 1.81 -23.89 1.06
C MET A 317 2.89 -24.91 1.42
N ASP A 318 4.11 -24.44 1.66
CA ASP A 318 5.18 -25.29 2.15
C ASP A 318 5.00 -25.61 3.64
N GLY A 319 5.43 -26.81 4.01
CA GLY A 319 5.60 -27.23 5.39
C GLY A 319 6.63 -26.38 6.10
N PHE A 320 6.33 -25.96 7.32
CA PHE A 320 7.10 -24.97 8.05
C PHE A 320 7.31 -25.40 9.51
N ALA A 321 8.51 -25.15 10.03
CA ALA A 321 8.84 -25.32 11.44
C ALA A 321 9.65 -24.11 11.93
N GLN A 322 9.20 -23.50 13.02
CA GLN A 322 9.89 -22.39 13.66
C GLN A 322 9.78 -22.49 15.16
N VAL A 323 10.87 -22.14 15.85
CA VAL A 323 10.85 -21.89 17.29
C VAL A 323 10.81 -20.39 17.51
N VAL A 324 9.86 -19.94 18.32
CA VAL A 324 9.72 -18.54 18.73
C VAL A 324 10.09 -18.46 20.20
N VAL A 325 10.99 -17.53 20.55
CA VAL A 325 11.37 -17.26 21.94
C VAL A 325 10.83 -15.90 22.34
N SER A 326 10.21 -15.83 23.51
CA SER A 326 9.69 -14.58 24.09
C SER A 326 10.81 -13.58 24.35
N LYS A 327 10.46 -12.29 24.40
CA LYS A 327 11.45 -11.20 24.57
C LYS A 327 12.23 -11.27 25.88
N ASP A 328 11.60 -11.80 26.93
CA ASP A 328 12.20 -12.04 28.24
C ASP A 328 13.01 -13.35 28.32
N ALA A 329 13.06 -14.12 27.23
CA ALA A 329 13.69 -15.44 27.15
C ALA A 329 13.17 -16.45 28.19
N LEU A 330 11.94 -16.28 28.68
CA LEU A 330 11.30 -17.18 29.64
C LEU A 330 10.40 -18.23 28.98
N LEU A 331 10.04 -18.07 27.70
CA LEU A 331 9.16 -18.99 27.00
C LEU A 331 9.67 -19.26 25.58
N ALA A 332 9.77 -20.53 25.21
CA ALA A 332 10.03 -20.94 23.83
C ALA A 332 8.88 -21.81 23.34
N THR A 333 8.27 -21.44 22.22
CA THR A 333 7.20 -22.19 21.56
C THR A 333 7.63 -22.72 20.20
N LEU A 334 7.13 -23.91 19.82
CA LEU A 334 7.29 -24.53 18.51
C LEU A 334 6.04 -24.32 17.67
N HIS A 335 6.23 -23.78 16.47
CA HIS A 335 5.17 -23.53 15.50
C HIS A 335 5.43 -24.42 14.30
N LEU A 336 4.52 -25.37 14.06
CA LEU A 336 4.59 -26.30 12.94
C LEU A 336 3.41 -26.12 12.00
N ARG A 337 3.64 -26.31 10.70
CA ARG A 337 2.59 -26.38 9.68
C ARG A 337 2.91 -27.45 8.64
N LYS A 338 1.91 -28.25 8.28
CA LYS A 338 2.00 -29.23 7.19
C LYS A 338 1.94 -28.55 5.82
N ALA A 339 2.47 -29.22 4.80
CA ALA A 339 2.37 -28.72 3.43
C ALA A 339 0.95 -28.91 2.87
N LEU A 340 0.54 -28.02 1.96
CA LEU A 340 -0.73 -28.09 1.24
C LEU A 340 -0.49 -27.96 -0.26
N ALA A 341 -1.33 -28.62 -1.06
CA ALA A 341 -1.49 -28.37 -2.50
C ALA A 341 -0.17 -28.48 -3.31
N GLY A 342 0.70 -29.44 -2.97
CA GLY A 342 1.96 -29.69 -3.66
C GLY A 342 3.18 -28.95 -3.10
N GLY A 343 3.05 -28.22 -1.99
CA GLY A 343 4.17 -27.64 -1.27
C GLY A 343 5.13 -28.68 -0.68
N SER A 344 6.34 -28.24 -0.35
CA SER A 344 7.40 -29.09 0.21
C SER A 344 6.99 -29.65 1.57
N PRO A 345 7.02 -30.98 1.79
CA PRO A 345 6.51 -31.59 3.00
C PRO A 345 7.31 -31.19 4.25
N LEU A 346 6.61 -31.00 5.37
CA LEU A 346 7.27 -30.82 6.67
C LEU A 346 7.97 -32.13 7.06
N THR A 347 9.31 -32.11 7.12
CA THR A 347 10.10 -33.29 7.51
C THR A 347 10.50 -33.24 8.97
N LEU A 348 10.61 -34.42 9.62
CA LEU A 348 11.14 -34.52 10.98
C LEU A 348 12.54 -33.90 11.11
N LYS A 349 13.33 -33.95 10.04
CA LYS A 349 14.64 -33.30 9.96
C LYS A 349 14.52 -31.78 10.07
N ALA A 350 13.62 -31.15 9.30
CA ALA A 350 13.40 -29.71 9.36
C ALA A 350 12.92 -29.23 10.74
N ILE A 351 12.05 -30.01 11.40
CA ILE A 351 11.61 -29.72 12.78
C ILE A 351 12.78 -29.82 13.75
N SER A 352 13.58 -30.88 13.62
CA SER A 352 14.78 -31.10 14.46
C SER A 352 15.81 -29.99 14.26
N ASP A 353 16.00 -29.54 13.02
CA ASP A 353 16.92 -28.45 12.68
C ASP A 353 16.41 -27.11 13.25
N ALA A 354 15.10 -26.83 13.20
CA ALA A 354 14.50 -25.64 13.79
C ALA A 354 14.70 -25.58 15.32
N ILE A 355 14.48 -26.70 16.02
CA ILE A 355 14.70 -26.80 17.47
C ILE A 355 16.20 -26.69 17.80
N ARG A 356 17.07 -27.30 16.99
CA ARG A 356 18.53 -27.21 17.21
C ARG A 356 19.06 -25.80 17.00
N ASN A 357 18.61 -25.13 15.94
CA ASN A 357 19.06 -23.79 15.59
C ASN A 357 18.59 -22.72 16.59
N SER A 358 17.48 -22.96 17.30
CA SER A 358 17.00 -22.06 18.35
C SER A 358 17.85 -22.12 19.63
N ARG A 359 18.69 -23.15 19.80
CA ARG A 359 19.60 -23.33 20.96
C ARG A 359 18.92 -23.42 22.32
N VAL A 360 17.59 -23.56 22.35
CA VAL A 360 16.83 -23.75 23.59
C VAL A 360 17.20 -25.09 24.25
N ARG A 361 17.18 -25.13 25.58
CA ARG A 361 17.60 -26.28 26.39
C ARG A 361 16.55 -26.58 27.45
N GLY A 362 16.62 -27.77 28.06
CA GLY A 362 15.76 -28.10 29.20
C GLY A 362 14.32 -28.52 28.85
N PHE A 363 14.01 -28.74 27.57
CA PHE A 363 12.75 -29.39 27.16
C PHE A 363 12.85 -30.92 27.22
N ASP A 364 11.72 -31.59 27.46
CA ASP A 364 11.62 -33.05 27.43
C ASP A 364 11.61 -33.56 25.99
N ALA A 365 12.76 -34.04 25.51
CA ALA A 365 12.92 -34.46 24.12
C ALA A 365 12.02 -35.65 23.72
N GLU A 366 11.72 -36.57 24.65
CA GLU A 366 10.89 -37.75 24.34
C GLU A 366 9.41 -37.34 24.25
N LYS A 367 8.94 -36.49 25.16
CA LYS A 367 7.58 -35.94 25.10
C LYS A 367 7.36 -35.09 23.85
N VAL A 368 8.28 -34.16 23.56
CA VAL A 368 8.18 -33.29 22.38
C VAL A 368 8.16 -34.11 21.09
N LYS A 369 8.99 -35.15 21.00
CA LYS A 369 9.00 -36.07 19.86
C LYS A 369 7.67 -36.82 19.71
N ALA A 370 7.10 -37.32 20.80
CA ALA A 370 5.81 -37.99 20.79
C ALA A 370 4.68 -37.05 20.30
N ASP A 371 4.63 -35.83 20.82
CA ASP A 371 3.63 -34.82 20.45
C ASP A 371 3.76 -34.37 18.99
N ILE A 372 5.00 -34.20 18.49
CA ILE A 372 5.25 -33.89 17.07
C ILE A 372 4.78 -35.05 16.18
N LEU A 373 5.06 -36.31 16.55
CA LEU A 373 4.60 -37.47 15.79
C LEU A 373 3.08 -37.59 15.78
N ALA A 374 2.42 -37.31 16.92
CA ALA A 374 0.97 -37.26 17.01
C ALA A 374 0.39 -36.16 16.11
N PHE A 375 0.97 -34.95 16.11
CA PHE A 375 0.60 -33.87 15.19
C PHE A 375 0.80 -34.28 13.74
N MET A 376 1.93 -34.89 13.38
CA MET A 376 2.18 -35.34 12.00
C MET A 376 1.16 -36.37 11.51
N GLN A 377 0.58 -37.16 12.42
CA GLN A 377 -0.47 -38.15 12.13
C GLN A 377 -1.90 -37.61 12.24
N SER A 378 -2.10 -36.42 12.84
CA SER A 378 -3.43 -35.82 13.00
C SER A 378 -3.95 -35.18 11.70
N GLN A 379 -5.21 -34.74 11.68
CA GLN A 379 -5.75 -33.94 10.59
C GLN A 379 -5.46 -32.44 10.74
N ASP A 380 -4.80 -32.03 11.82
CA ASP A 380 -4.48 -30.62 12.06
C ASP A 380 -3.42 -30.14 11.07
N VAL A 381 -3.66 -28.98 10.48
CA VAL A 381 -2.73 -28.36 9.52
C VAL A 381 -1.61 -27.63 10.24
N GLU A 382 -1.90 -27.07 11.43
CA GLU A 382 -0.99 -26.23 12.21
C GLU A 382 -0.96 -26.64 13.68
N LEU A 383 0.24 -26.63 14.28
CA LEU A 383 0.47 -26.71 15.71
C LEU A 383 1.07 -25.37 16.15
N LYS A 384 0.26 -24.51 16.76
CA LYS A 384 0.65 -23.15 17.20
C LYS A 384 0.93 -23.13 18.69
N ASP A 385 1.87 -22.26 19.08
CA ASP A 385 2.18 -21.94 20.47
C ASP A 385 2.51 -23.16 21.36
N TYR A 386 2.99 -24.26 20.77
CA TYR A 386 3.35 -25.47 21.53
C TYR A 386 4.57 -25.17 22.41
N ILE A 387 4.39 -25.18 23.72
CA ILE A 387 5.46 -24.83 24.67
C ILE A 387 6.55 -25.91 24.62
N LEU A 388 7.72 -25.54 24.10
CA LEU A 388 8.91 -26.39 24.15
C LEU A 388 9.52 -26.38 25.54
N VAL A 389 9.79 -25.18 26.06
CA VAL A 389 10.39 -24.99 27.38
C VAL A 389 9.93 -23.67 27.97
N GLN A 390 9.77 -23.68 29.29
CA GLN A 390 9.50 -22.51 30.10
C GLN A 390 10.62 -22.35 31.14
N GLY A 391 11.24 -21.18 31.14
CA GLY A 391 12.26 -20.78 32.11
C GLY A 391 11.67 -20.56 33.50
N LYS A 392 12.55 -20.43 34.50
CA LYS A 392 12.18 -20.15 35.89
C LYS A 392 12.33 -18.66 36.15
N GLU A 393 11.25 -18.01 36.57
CA GLU A 393 11.28 -16.58 36.87
C GLU A 393 12.20 -16.26 38.07
N PRO A 394 12.97 -15.16 38.03
CA PRO A 394 13.73 -14.67 39.19
C PRO A 394 12.77 -14.17 40.27
N SER A 395 13.10 -14.41 41.55
CA SER A 395 12.33 -13.89 42.67
C SER A 395 12.85 -12.53 43.14
N ARG A 396 12.01 -11.80 43.89
CA ARG A 396 12.35 -10.50 44.45
C ARG A 396 12.96 -10.63 45.85
N GLY A 397 14.01 -9.87 46.12
CA GLY A 397 14.66 -9.76 47.43
C GLY A 397 13.81 -8.98 48.46
N ARG A 398 14.26 -8.91 49.71
CA ARG A 398 13.59 -8.11 50.76
C ARG A 398 13.75 -6.61 50.47
N ASP A 399 12.70 -5.83 50.76
CA ASP A 399 12.65 -4.39 50.56
C ASP A 399 13.70 -3.64 51.42
N LYS A 400 14.12 -2.45 50.98
CA LYS A 400 15.09 -1.64 51.72
C LYS A 400 14.43 -0.95 52.91
N GLU A 401 15.19 -0.76 53.99
CA GLU A 401 14.77 -0.10 55.24
C GLU A 401 15.54 1.21 55.45
N ILE A 402 14.93 2.17 56.16
CA ILE A 402 15.54 3.47 56.50
C ILE A 402 16.01 3.46 57.95
N ARG A 403 17.30 3.72 58.17
CA ARG A 403 17.92 3.84 59.50
C ARG A 403 18.30 5.28 59.81
N LEU A 404 17.67 5.86 60.83
CA LEU A 404 18.00 7.20 61.34
C LEU A 404 19.43 7.23 61.91
N THR A 405 20.18 8.30 61.60
CA THR A 405 21.58 8.50 62.01
C THR A 405 21.75 9.68 62.96
N VAL A 406 20.73 10.55 63.08
CA VAL A 406 20.71 11.70 63.99
C VAL A 406 20.24 11.35 65.39
N SER A 407 20.72 12.11 66.39
CA SER A 407 20.24 12.02 67.76
C SER A 407 18.87 12.68 67.91
N LEU A 408 17.87 11.88 68.29
CA LEU A 408 16.49 12.34 68.44
C LEU A 408 16.28 13.08 69.76
N LEU A 409 15.42 14.09 69.73
CA LEU A 409 15.00 14.83 70.92
C LEU A 409 14.21 13.93 71.87
N PRO A 410 14.42 14.03 73.20
CA PRO A 410 13.58 13.35 74.18
C PRO A 410 12.11 13.73 74.02
N GLU A 411 11.21 12.79 74.32
CA GLU A 411 9.76 12.94 74.12
C GLU A 411 9.17 14.20 74.78
N ALA A 412 9.61 14.55 75.99
CA ALA A 412 9.15 15.76 76.69
C ALA A 412 9.55 17.05 75.97
N GLU A 413 10.76 17.11 75.41
CA GLU A 413 11.27 18.27 74.67
C GLU A 413 10.64 18.37 73.28
N ARG A 414 10.47 17.24 72.60
CA ARG A 414 9.74 17.15 71.32
C ARG A 414 8.32 17.70 71.48
N ASN A 415 7.56 17.19 72.46
CA ASN A 415 6.18 17.62 72.68
C ASN A 415 6.10 19.11 73.07
N GLY A 416 7.07 19.61 73.84
CA GLY A 416 7.20 21.04 74.15
C GLY A 416 7.46 21.92 72.92
N GLN A 417 8.34 21.47 72.02
CA GLN A 417 8.62 22.17 70.76
C GLN A 417 7.44 22.13 69.80
N ILE A 418 6.74 20.99 69.66
CA ILE A 418 5.52 20.88 68.84
C ILE A 418 4.46 21.87 69.35
N LYS A 419 4.22 21.93 70.67
CA LYS A 419 3.25 22.86 71.27
C LYS A 419 3.62 24.33 71.05
N ARG A 420 4.91 24.68 71.13
CA ARG A 420 5.41 26.03 70.85
C ARG A 420 5.22 26.39 69.37
N LEU A 421 5.60 25.50 68.46
CA LEU A 421 5.53 25.71 67.01
C LEU A 421 4.09 25.82 66.51
N LEU A 422 3.16 25.02 67.04
CA LEU A 422 1.73 25.11 66.71
C LEU A 422 1.06 26.40 67.20
N SER A 423 1.63 27.07 68.21
CA SER A 423 1.11 28.33 68.75
C SER A 423 1.58 29.59 67.99
N ASP A 424 2.54 29.45 67.08
CA ASP A 424 3.10 30.57 66.32
C ASP A 424 2.37 30.77 64.97
N PRO A 425 1.71 31.92 64.75
CA PRO A 425 0.98 32.21 63.52
C PRO A 425 1.85 32.15 62.24
N LYS A 426 3.16 32.41 62.35
CA LYS A 426 4.10 32.34 61.22
C LYS A 426 4.48 30.91 60.84
N VAL A 427 4.35 29.96 61.78
CA VAL A 427 4.62 28.53 61.51
C VAL A 427 3.40 27.88 60.85
N ALA A 428 2.18 28.36 61.14
CA ALA A 428 0.95 27.88 60.49
C ALA A 428 0.91 28.13 58.96
N SER A 429 1.55 29.19 58.46
CA SER A 429 1.68 29.48 57.01
C SER A 429 2.74 28.61 56.32
N VAL A 430 3.81 28.23 57.02
CA VAL A 430 4.84 27.30 56.53
C VAL A 430 4.32 25.85 56.54
N ALA A 431 3.51 25.49 57.54
CA ALA A 431 2.83 24.19 57.59
C ALA A 431 1.79 24.00 56.47
N SER A 432 1.21 25.09 55.95
CA SER A 432 0.23 25.04 54.85
C SER A 432 0.84 25.04 53.45
N SER A 433 2.12 25.43 53.29
CA SER A 433 2.87 25.29 52.03
C SER A 433 3.44 23.87 51.84
N ASN A 434 3.71 23.14 52.92
CA ASN A 434 4.06 21.72 52.92
C ASN A 434 2.81 20.84 53.15
N ALA A 435 1.82 20.96 52.25
CA ALA A 435 0.45 20.42 52.37
C ALA A 435 0.30 18.89 52.62
N GLY A 436 1.39 18.15 52.83
CA GLY A 436 1.43 16.72 53.10
C GLY A 436 1.98 16.32 54.48
N PHE A 437 2.53 17.23 55.29
CA PHE A 437 3.13 16.89 56.59
C PHE A 437 2.48 17.65 57.77
N PRO A 438 1.59 17.01 58.54
CA PRO A 438 1.03 17.63 59.74
C PRO A 438 2.04 17.59 60.91
N LEU A 439 2.47 18.77 61.36
CA LEU A 439 3.39 18.94 62.50
C LEU A 439 2.93 18.24 63.79
N ALA A 440 1.61 18.06 63.97
CA ALA A 440 1.04 17.36 65.11
C ALA A 440 1.28 15.83 65.08
N GLU A 441 1.62 15.27 63.91
CA GLU A 441 1.87 13.84 63.72
C GLU A 441 3.37 13.50 63.61
N CYS A 442 4.26 14.41 64.01
CA CYS A 442 5.71 14.11 64.09
C CYS A 442 5.91 12.94 65.07
N THR A 443 6.48 11.84 64.59
CA THR A 443 6.92 10.74 65.45
C THR A 443 8.18 11.16 66.21
N ASP A 444 9.11 11.82 65.51
CA ASP A 444 10.44 12.16 66.02
C ASP A 444 10.89 13.55 65.55
N MET A 445 11.78 14.18 66.32
CA MET A 445 12.40 15.45 65.96
C MET A 445 13.87 15.45 66.32
N ALA A 446 14.71 16.17 65.57
CA ALA A 446 16.13 16.34 65.86
C ALA A 446 16.61 17.75 65.50
N LEU A 447 17.69 18.20 66.13
CA LEU A 447 18.38 19.42 65.70
C LEU A 447 19.49 19.04 64.72
N VAL A 448 19.48 19.65 63.54
CA VAL A 448 20.43 19.32 62.47
C VAL A 448 21.08 20.58 61.91
N GLN A 449 22.33 20.44 61.46
CA GLN A 449 23.05 21.48 60.74
C GLN A 449 23.08 21.14 59.26
N LYS A 450 23.26 22.16 58.41
CA LYS A 450 23.52 21.95 56.99
C LYS A 450 24.70 20.98 56.81
N GLY A 451 24.47 19.90 56.07
CA GLY A 451 25.41 18.82 55.80
C GLY A 451 25.30 17.61 56.72
N THR A 452 24.44 17.62 57.75
CA THR A 452 24.25 16.45 58.62
C THR A 452 23.59 15.29 57.88
N HIS A 453 24.13 14.07 58.04
CA HIS A 453 23.52 12.83 57.55
C HIS A 453 22.37 12.44 58.48
N VAL A 454 21.15 12.51 57.96
CA VAL A 454 19.89 12.34 58.70
C VAL A 454 19.51 10.87 58.83
N ALA A 455 19.58 10.13 57.74
CA ALA A 455 19.23 8.70 57.69
C ALA A 455 19.99 8.01 56.55
N SER A 456 20.06 6.68 56.57
CA SER A 456 20.67 5.86 55.50
C SER A 456 19.76 4.69 55.11
N LEU A 457 19.78 4.35 53.82
CA LEU A 457 19.08 3.20 53.24
C LEU A 457 19.92 1.92 53.38
N THR A 458 19.30 0.82 53.81
CA THR A 458 19.98 -0.48 53.84
C THR A 458 20.26 -1.01 52.43
N GLN A 459 21.34 -1.79 52.26
CA GLN A 459 21.63 -2.46 50.99
C GLN A 459 20.70 -3.68 50.80
N PRO A 460 20.00 -3.82 49.66
CA PRO A 460 19.07 -4.93 49.47
C PRO A 460 19.84 -6.22 49.21
N PRO A 461 19.47 -7.35 49.83
CA PRO A 461 19.88 -8.66 49.33
C PRO A 461 19.15 -8.91 48.00
N ALA A 462 19.87 -9.34 46.96
CA ALA A 462 19.25 -9.78 45.71
C ALA A 462 18.30 -10.96 45.98
N GLY A 463 17.18 -11.01 45.26
CA GLY A 463 16.29 -12.18 45.28
C GLY A 463 16.95 -13.42 44.70
N ALA A 464 16.24 -14.55 44.70
CA ALA A 464 16.78 -15.77 44.11
C ALA A 464 16.83 -15.63 42.57
N PRO A 465 17.94 -16.03 41.93
CA PRO A 465 18.06 -15.96 40.48
C PRO A 465 17.08 -16.91 39.77
N GLY A 466 16.61 -16.47 38.60
CA GLY A 466 15.83 -17.25 37.65
C GLY A 466 16.73 -17.98 36.65
N MET A 467 16.12 -18.62 35.65
CA MET A 467 16.82 -19.32 34.57
C MET A 467 16.04 -19.16 33.26
N ASP A 468 16.71 -18.68 32.21
CA ASP A 468 16.11 -18.51 30.88
C ASP A 468 15.99 -19.85 30.12
N VAL A 469 15.31 -19.85 28.96
CA VAL A 469 15.12 -21.03 28.10
C VAL A 469 16.40 -21.55 27.43
N TYR A 470 17.51 -20.82 27.54
CA TYR A 470 18.82 -21.22 27.03
C TYR A 470 19.69 -21.85 28.12
N GLY A 471 19.24 -21.79 29.39
CA GLY A 471 19.95 -22.30 30.56
C GLY A 471 20.90 -21.26 31.20
N ASN A 472 20.79 -19.98 30.84
CA ASN A 472 21.52 -18.91 31.53
C ASN A 472 20.75 -18.47 32.78
N GLU A 473 21.50 -18.12 33.82
CA GLU A 473 20.94 -17.57 35.05
C GLU A 473 20.44 -16.13 34.83
N ILE A 474 19.20 -15.86 35.23
CA ILE A 474 18.62 -14.51 35.23
C ILE A 474 18.84 -13.94 36.64
N PRO A 475 19.54 -12.81 36.81
CA PRO A 475 19.79 -12.23 38.13
C PRO A 475 18.49 -11.98 38.92
N GLY A 476 18.52 -12.28 40.21
CA GLY A 476 17.38 -12.04 41.12
C GLY A 476 16.99 -10.56 41.18
N ILE A 477 15.69 -10.30 41.29
CA ILE A 477 15.17 -8.92 41.30
C ILE A 477 15.46 -8.30 42.68
N PRO A 478 16.05 -7.10 42.78
CA PRO A 478 16.21 -6.39 44.06
C PRO A 478 14.86 -6.05 44.71
N GLY A 479 14.81 -6.02 46.05
CA GLY A 479 13.64 -5.53 46.79
C GLY A 479 13.31 -4.06 46.47
N ASN A 480 12.08 -3.64 46.74
CA ASN A 480 11.64 -2.28 46.48
C ASN A 480 12.35 -1.26 47.39
N ASP A 481 12.47 -0.03 46.89
CA ASP A 481 12.82 1.12 47.71
C ASP A 481 11.62 1.51 48.61
N PRO A 482 11.85 1.97 49.86
CA PRO A 482 10.79 2.50 50.71
C PRO A 482 10.22 3.79 50.12
N ASP A 483 8.99 4.14 50.51
CA ASP A 483 8.35 5.38 50.08
C ASP A 483 8.92 6.55 50.89
N ILE A 484 9.72 7.42 50.24
CA ILE A 484 10.42 8.54 50.88
C ILE A 484 9.83 9.86 50.37
N ASP A 485 9.16 10.59 51.24
CA ASP A 485 8.74 11.98 51.00
C ASP A 485 9.64 12.95 51.75
N LEU A 486 10.63 13.50 51.06
CA LEU A 486 11.47 14.58 51.59
C LEU A 486 10.87 15.92 51.17
N PHE A 487 10.47 16.72 52.15
CA PHE A 487 10.06 18.10 51.93
C PHE A 487 11.25 19.05 52.16
N GLU A 488 10.97 20.36 52.20
CA GLU A 488 11.98 21.41 52.15
C GLU A 488 13.15 21.20 53.15
N GLY A 489 14.39 21.31 52.63
CA GLY A 489 15.62 21.28 53.41
C GLY A 489 16.31 19.91 53.52
N LEU A 490 15.80 18.88 52.86
CA LEU A 490 16.43 17.55 52.80
C LEU A 490 16.67 17.11 51.37
N THR A 491 17.73 16.34 51.15
CA THR A 491 18.00 15.72 49.85
C THR A 491 18.49 14.29 50.03
N LEU A 492 17.96 13.38 49.20
CA LEU A 492 18.42 12.01 49.12
C LEU A 492 19.66 11.93 48.22
N ARG A 493 20.80 11.55 48.79
CA ARG A 493 22.03 11.16 48.09
C ARG A 493 22.34 9.71 48.43
N PRO A 494 21.80 8.73 47.68
CA PRO A 494 21.86 7.32 48.06
C PRO A 494 23.28 6.86 48.45
N PRO A 495 23.46 6.19 49.59
CA PRO A 495 22.40 5.66 50.47
C PRO A 495 21.84 6.68 51.49
N ASP A 496 22.38 7.89 51.59
CA ASP A 496 22.11 8.81 52.69
C ASP A 496 21.06 9.88 52.38
N ILE A 497 20.28 10.27 53.39
CA ILE A 497 19.46 11.47 53.40
C ILE A 497 20.25 12.55 54.13
N ILE A 498 20.45 13.71 53.51
CA ILE A 498 21.31 14.77 54.01
C ILE A 498 20.50 16.05 54.21
N ALA A 499 20.74 16.74 55.34
CA ALA A 499 20.19 18.07 55.61
C ALA A 499 20.87 19.14 54.74
N GLU A 500 20.10 19.85 53.92
CA GLU A 500 20.60 20.97 53.12
C GLU A 500 20.57 22.31 53.86
N LYS A 501 19.80 22.36 54.95
CA LYS A 501 19.55 23.54 55.78
C LYS A 501 19.80 23.20 57.25
N SER A 502 20.15 24.20 58.05
CA SER A 502 20.23 24.07 59.51
C SER A 502 18.88 24.39 60.13
N GLY A 503 18.43 23.61 61.10
CA GLY A 503 17.14 23.83 61.74
C GLY A 503 16.64 22.64 62.55
N ILE A 504 15.34 22.64 62.79
CA ILE A 504 14.65 21.53 63.46
C ILE A 504 14.16 20.56 62.40
N LEU A 505 14.71 19.35 62.39
CA LEU A 505 14.25 18.24 61.59
C LEU A 505 13.00 17.63 62.23
N CYS A 506 11.91 17.58 61.48
CA CYS A 506 10.67 16.90 61.84
C CYS A 506 10.55 15.61 61.04
N ILE A 507 10.27 14.49 61.70
CA ILE A 507 10.23 13.15 61.10
C ILE A 507 8.87 12.51 61.41
N LYS A 508 8.29 11.85 60.41
CA LYS A 508 7.18 10.91 60.55
C LYS A 508 7.59 9.60 59.89
N GLN A 509 7.88 8.58 60.72
CA GLN A 509 8.32 7.27 60.25
C GLN A 509 7.26 6.20 60.57
N VAL A 510 6.49 5.80 59.56
CA VAL A 510 5.48 4.73 59.65
C VAL A 510 5.65 3.83 58.41
N PRO A 511 6.35 2.68 58.52
CA PRO A 511 6.67 1.85 57.35
C PRO A 511 5.44 1.49 56.48
N PRO A 512 5.55 1.56 55.13
CA PRO A 512 6.76 1.82 54.34
C PRO A 512 7.09 3.31 54.14
N LEU A 513 6.30 4.22 54.72
CA LEU A 513 6.38 5.65 54.49
C LEU A 513 7.35 6.35 55.46
N PHE A 514 8.31 7.08 54.89
CA PHE A 514 9.19 7.98 55.62
C PHE A 514 9.02 9.39 55.12
N GLN A 515 8.57 10.28 56.00
CA GLN A 515 8.41 11.69 55.68
C GLN A 515 9.30 12.51 56.60
N ALA A 516 10.00 13.50 56.04
CA ALA A 516 10.81 14.42 56.85
C ALA A 516 10.93 15.79 56.20
N PHE A 517 11.11 16.82 57.03
CA PHE A 517 11.36 18.19 56.59
C PHE A 517 12.12 19.00 57.65
N ILE A 518 12.74 20.12 57.25
CA ILE A 518 13.47 21.00 58.18
C ILE A 518 12.77 22.35 58.32
N LEU A 519 12.50 22.76 59.57
CA LEU A 519 12.09 24.12 59.93
C LEU A 519 13.31 24.99 60.25
N GLU A 520 13.56 26.02 59.45
CA GLU A 520 14.63 27.01 59.67
C GLU A 520 14.33 27.97 60.86
N TYR A 521 15.38 28.43 61.56
CA TYR A 521 15.29 29.39 62.67
C TYR A 521 16.50 30.36 62.69
N ARG A 522 16.28 31.68 62.55
CA ARG A 522 17.33 32.75 62.57
C ARG A 522 16.78 34.16 62.89
N ASP A 523 17.48 34.99 63.69
CA ASP A 523 17.15 36.42 63.97
C ASP A 523 17.59 37.39 62.84
N ALA A 524 17.03 38.61 62.82
CA ALA A 524 17.41 39.68 61.88
C ALA A 524 18.75 40.36 62.25
N GLN A 525 19.53 40.80 61.24
CA GLN A 525 20.82 41.49 61.42
C GLN A 525 20.86 42.83 60.67
N ILE A 526 21.44 43.87 61.30
CA ILE A 526 21.59 45.23 60.74
C ILE A 526 23.05 45.65 60.85
N THR A 527 23.66 46.07 59.74
CA THR A 527 25.04 46.59 59.71
C THR A 527 25.10 47.89 58.93
N VAL A 528 25.72 48.94 59.50
CA VAL A 528 25.89 50.25 58.85
C VAL A 528 27.36 50.46 58.49
N THR A 529 27.63 50.90 57.26
CA THR A 529 28.99 51.18 56.76
C THR A 529 29.04 52.57 56.13
N LEU A 530 30.05 53.37 56.49
CA LEU A 530 30.30 54.69 55.92
C LEU A 530 31.42 54.64 54.88
N SER A 531 31.31 55.43 53.80
CA SER A 531 32.40 55.63 52.86
C SER A 531 33.56 56.42 53.48
N ALA A 532 34.77 56.24 52.96
CA ALA A 532 35.99 56.88 53.50
C ALA A 532 35.95 58.42 53.45
N ASP A 533 35.21 58.98 52.50
CA ASP A 533 34.97 60.41 52.31
C ASP A 533 33.73 60.92 53.06
N ALA A 534 33.03 60.07 53.81
CA ALA A 534 31.79 60.37 54.52
C ALA A 534 30.66 60.95 53.64
N MET A 535 30.67 60.67 52.33
CA MET A 535 29.60 61.07 51.40
C MET A 535 28.45 60.06 51.29
N GLU A 536 28.66 58.82 51.74
CA GLU A 536 27.68 57.74 51.62
C GLU A 536 27.57 56.94 52.91
N ALA A 537 26.35 56.68 53.36
CA ALA A 537 26.05 55.68 54.38
C ALA A 537 25.23 54.55 53.77
N ARG A 538 25.74 53.32 53.91
CA ARG A 538 25.13 52.11 53.38
C ARG A 538 24.71 51.20 54.52
N ILE A 539 23.55 50.56 54.39
CA ILE A 539 23.07 49.54 55.32
C ILE A 539 23.01 48.17 54.64
N SER A 540 23.37 47.15 55.39
CA SER A 540 23.13 45.76 55.04
C SER A 540 22.15 45.18 56.05
N LEU A 541 21.03 44.65 55.55
CA LEU A 541 19.93 44.12 56.32
C LEU A 541 19.75 42.64 56.00
N VAL A 542 19.60 41.80 57.01
CA VAL A 542 19.26 40.39 56.85
C VAL A 542 17.97 40.13 57.63
N ARG A 543 16.97 39.59 56.95
CA ARG A 543 15.66 39.24 57.54
C ARG A 543 15.79 38.03 58.45
N GLU A 544 14.94 37.99 59.48
CA GLU A 544 14.71 36.81 60.28
C GLU A 544 14.19 35.62 59.43
N SER A 545 14.54 34.39 59.80
CA SER A 545 13.97 33.16 59.25
C SER A 545 13.23 32.41 60.37
N GLY A 546 12.02 31.91 60.06
CA GLY A 546 11.15 31.28 61.05
C GLY A 546 10.77 32.22 62.21
N PRO A 547 10.73 31.75 63.48
CA PRO A 547 10.28 32.53 64.63
C PRO A 547 11.35 33.49 65.23
N GLY A 548 12.26 34.04 64.42
CA GLY A 548 13.29 34.99 64.87
C GLY A 548 12.77 36.42 65.15
N LYS A 549 13.58 37.25 65.82
CA LYS A 549 13.28 38.67 66.10
C LYS A 549 13.16 39.47 64.78
N PRO A 550 12.06 40.24 64.59
CA PRO A 550 11.76 40.84 63.29
C PRO A 550 12.62 42.06 62.99
N LEU A 551 12.91 42.25 61.70
CA LEU A 551 13.53 43.47 61.18
C LEU A 551 12.52 44.64 61.17
N THR A 552 12.76 45.72 61.93
CA THR A 552 11.86 46.89 62.03
C THR A 552 12.55 48.20 61.63
N ALA A 553 11.75 49.18 61.18
CA ALA A 553 12.24 50.51 60.80
C ALA A 553 12.87 51.27 61.98
N GLU A 554 12.34 51.09 63.19
CA GLU A 554 12.87 51.69 64.42
C GLU A 554 14.29 51.20 64.72
N ALA A 555 14.54 49.89 64.59
CA ALA A 555 15.86 49.31 64.80
C ALA A 555 16.89 49.79 63.76
N ILE A 556 16.47 50.03 62.50
CA ILE A 556 17.34 50.54 61.43
C ILE A 556 17.72 52.00 61.69
N ASN A 557 16.76 52.84 62.06
CA ASN A 557 17.02 54.26 62.35
C ASN A 557 17.93 54.43 63.57
N GLN A 558 17.78 53.59 64.59
CA GLN A 558 18.66 53.59 65.76
C GLN A 558 20.11 53.22 65.36
N ALA A 559 20.30 52.19 64.54
CA ALA A 559 21.62 51.79 64.05
C ALA A 559 22.29 52.88 63.18
N LEU A 560 21.53 53.63 62.37
CA LEU A 560 22.04 54.74 61.57
C LEU A 560 22.49 55.94 62.41
N ALA A 561 21.74 56.26 63.47
CA ALA A 561 22.09 57.32 64.40
C ALA A 561 23.36 56.98 65.21
N GLU A 562 23.47 55.73 65.70
CA GLU A 562 24.66 55.23 66.40
C GLU A 562 25.92 55.26 65.51
N ALA A 563 25.76 55.14 64.19
CA ALA A 563 26.84 55.23 63.20
C ALA A 563 27.22 56.68 62.81
N GLY A 564 26.56 57.71 63.34
CA GLY A 564 26.91 59.12 63.10
C GLY A 564 26.40 59.73 61.80
N VAL A 565 25.33 59.17 61.21
CA VAL A 565 24.66 59.71 60.03
C VAL A 565 23.61 60.75 60.47
N VAL A 566 23.82 62.02 60.16
CA VAL A 566 22.99 63.14 60.69
C VAL A 566 22.20 63.86 59.58
N ARG A 567 22.70 63.83 58.34
CA ARG A 567 22.06 64.50 57.19
C ARG A 567 22.04 63.59 55.97
N GLY A 568 21.08 63.85 55.08
CA GLY A 568 20.95 63.14 53.81
C GLY A 568 20.36 61.73 53.92
N ILE A 569 19.74 61.37 55.06
CA ILE A 569 19.03 60.08 55.22
C ILE A 569 17.79 60.11 54.32
N ASP A 570 17.74 59.19 53.37
CA ASP A 570 16.60 59.01 52.49
C ASP A 570 15.64 58.00 53.12
N GLY A 571 14.55 58.52 53.72
CA GLY A 571 13.51 57.70 54.34
C GLY A 571 12.82 56.75 53.36
N SER A 572 12.79 57.09 52.06
CA SER A 572 12.26 56.20 51.03
C SER A 572 13.24 55.07 50.73
N ALA A 573 14.54 55.34 50.63
CA ALA A 573 15.56 54.31 50.46
C ALA A 573 15.67 53.36 51.66
N VAL A 574 15.49 53.86 52.89
CA VAL A 574 15.40 53.02 54.10
C VAL A 574 14.15 52.14 54.06
N ALA A 575 12.99 52.70 53.69
CA ALA A 575 11.75 51.94 53.55
C ALA A 575 11.84 50.90 52.42
N GLU A 576 12.49 51.22 51.30
CA GLU A 576 12.77 50.30 50.22
C GLU A 576 13.78 49.23 50.63
N ALA A 577 14.83 49.57 51.38
CA ALA A 577 15.80 48.60 51.90
C ALA A 577 15.12 47.60 52.84
N LEU A 578 14.25 48.10 53.72
CA LEU A 578 13.44 47.29 54.62
C LEU A 578 12.46 46.42 53.82
N LYS A 579 11.73 47.01 52.87
CA LYS A 579 10.80 46.28 51.99
C LYS A 579 11.53 45.20 51.20
N GLN A 580 12.67 45.52 50.60
CA GLN A 580 13.52 44.59 49.87
C GLN A 580 14.03 43.49 50.81
N ALA A 581 14.57 43.81 51.97
CA ALA A 581 15.02 42.78 52.92
C ALA A 581 13.85 41.89 53.39
N LEU A 582 12.66 42.46 53.56
CA LEU A 582 11.44 41.69 53.86
C LEU A 582 11.00 40.82 52.67
N GLU A 583 11.14 41.27 51.42
CA GLU A 583 10.72 40.52 50.22
C GLU A 583 11.76 39.48 49.76
N THR A 584 13.05 39.83 49.73
CA THR A 584 14.15 39.01 49.19
C THR A 584 15.00 38.33 50.28
N GLY A 585 14.66 38.52 51.57
CA GLY A 585 15.32 37.89 52.72
C GLY A 585 16.61 38.57 53.17
N SER A 586 17.21 39.41 52.33
CA SER A 586 18.33 40.28 52.69
C SER A 586 18.40 41.46 51.71
N CYS A 587 19.06 42.53 52.13
CA CYS A 587 19.37 43.70 51.33
C CYS A 587 20.81 44.09 51.66
N GLU A 588 21.75 43.82 50.76
CA GLU A 588 23.16 44.09 51.00
C GLU A 588 23.55 45.49 50.54
N SER A 589 24.30 46.21 51.38
CA SER A 589 25.02 47.43 51.04
C SER A 589 24.18 48.52 50.34
N ARG A 590 22.91 48.67 50.75
CA ARG A 590 21.99 49.68 50.19
C ARG A 590 22.35 51.06 50.70
N LEU A 591 22.53 51.99 49.78
CA LEU A 591 22.74 53.40 50.09
C LEU A 591 21.47 53.98 50.69
N VAL A 592 21.56 54.51 51.92
CA VAL A 592 20.41 55.06 52.66
C VAL A 592 20.64 56.44 53.23
N ALA A 593 21.87 56.91 53.22
CA ALA A 593 22.12 58.34 53.31
C ALA A 593 23.17 58.75 52.28
N ARG A 594 22.96 59.90 51.66
CA ARG A 594 23.90 60.48 50.72
C ARG A 594 24.14 61.95 51.05
N GLY A 595 25.40 62.34 51.00
CA GLY A 595 25.77 63.74 50.90
C GLY A 595 25.27 64.29 49.56
N GLU A 596 24.82 65.54 49.56
CA GLU A 596 24.55 66.26 48.33
C GLU A 596 25.90 66.59 47.68
N ALA A 597 26.16 66.10 46.47
CA ALA A 597 27.35 66.47 45.72
C ALA A 597 27.12 67.82 45.01
N PRO A 598 28.13 68.67 44.83
CA PRO A 598 27.99 69.90 44.06
C PRO A 598 27.55 69.66 42.60
N ILE A 599 26.69 70.51 42.04
CA ILE A 599 26.09 70.41 40.69
C ILE A 599 26.83 71.32 39.67
N PRO A 600 27.23 70.82 38.48
CA PRO A 600 27.74 71.62 37.33
C PRO A 600 26.68 72.00 36.26
N ALA A 601 26.99 72.91 35.30
CA ALA A 601 26.03 73.47 34.32
C ALA A 601 25.99 72.85 32.90
N GLY A 602 24.77 72.62 32.35
CA GLY A 602 24.40 72.52 30.90
C GLY A 602 24.08 71.12 30.30
N GLU A 603 22.90 70.87 29.71
CA GLU A 603 22.53 69.54 29.11
C GLU A 603 21.66 69.57 27.82
N GLN A 604 21.72 68.50 27.01
CA GLN A 604 20.99 68.23 25.74
C GLN A 604 19.92 67.12 25.92
N SER A 605 18.80 67.15 25.19
CA SER A 605 17.72 66.15 25.26
C SER A 605 17.41 65.47 23.90
N ILE A 606 17.00 64.19 23.91
CA ILE A 606 16.70 63.36 22.69
C ILE A 606 15.28 62.78 22.73
N THR A 607 14.59 62.80 21.58
CA THR A 607 13.22 62.29 21.36
C THR A 607 13.22 61.23 20.24
N TRP A 608 12.75 60.01 20.52
CA TRP A 608 12.71 58.90 19.55
C TRP A 608 11.41 58.90 18.72
N LEU A 609 11.51 58.68 17.41
CA LEU A 609 10.39 58.64 16.45
C LEU A 609 9.98 57.20 16.06
N VAL A 610 10.73 56.20 16.51
CA VAL A 610 10.43 54.77 16.34
C VAL A 610 10.24 54.10 17.69
N GLU A 611 9.35 53.11 17.76
CA GLU A 611 9.04 52.39 18.99
C GLU A 611 10.19 51.45 19.37
N LEU A 612 10.96 51.88 20.35
CA LEU A 612 12.11 51.17 20.88
C LEU A 612 11.68 50.09 21.89
N LYS A 613 11.84 48.82 21.53
CA LYS A 613 11.55 47.67 22.40
C LYS A 613 12.78 47.27 23.20
N SER A 614 12.62 46.93 24.48
CA SER A 614 13.70 46.39 25.30
C SER A 614 14.13 45.02 24.76
N GLY A 615 15.44 44.79 24.65
CA GLY A 615 15.99 43.49 24.28
C GLY A 615 15.68 42.38 25.31
N PRO A 616 15.90 41.10 24.98
CA PRO A 616 15.74 39.99 25.92
C PRO A 616 16.62 40.16 27.17
N GLU A 617 16.10 39.76 28.32
CA GLU A 617 16.69 39.98 29.65
C GLU A 617 18.13 39.45 29.74
N GLY A 618 19.05 40.30 30.24
CA GLY A 618 20.44 39.91 30.54
C GLY A 618 21.56 40.77 29.94
N SER A 619 21.27 41.81 29.14
CA SER A 619 22.33 42.68 28.59
C SER A 619 21.93 44.16 28.57
N GLY A 620 21.99 44.82 29.75
CA GLY A 620 21.86 46.29 29.89
C GLY A 620 20.60 46.93 29.28
N PRO A 621 20.48 48.27 29.28
CA PRO A 621 19.33 48.98 28.72
C PRO A 621 19.47 49.10 27.18
N ILE A 622 19.69 47.99 26.47
CA ILE A 622 19.80 47.99 25.00
C ILE A 622 18.39 47.97 24.40
N LYS A 623 18.04 49.05 23.71
CA LYS A 623 16.75 49.21 23.03
C LYS A 623 16.88 48.92 21.53
N LYS A 624 15.92 48.21 20.95
CA LYS A 624 15.92 47.79 19.54
C LYS A 624 14.65 48.19 18.78
N ALA A 625 14.79 48.53 17.51
CA ALA A 625 13.66 48.73 16.59
C ALA A 625 14.04 48.34 15.15
N ALA A 626 13.16 47.65 14.44
CA ALA A 626 13.36 47.37 13.01
C ALA A 626 13.08 48.63 12.19
N VAL A 627 14.02 49.03 11.34
CA VAL A 627 13.94 50.23 10.51
C VAL A 627 14.23 49.91 9.05
N LYS A 628 13.56 50.63 8.14
CA LYS A 628 13.81 50.56 6.69
C LYS A 628 14.70 51.71 6.25
N ASP A 629 15.43 51.50 5.15
CA ASP A 629 16.19 52.57 4.51
C ASP A 629 15.32 53.83 4.26
N GLY A 630 15.83 54.99 4.65
CA GLY A 630 15.17 56.30 4.55
C GLY A 630 14.20 56.68 5.69
N GLN A 631 13.97 55.81 6.69
CA GLN A 631 13.01 56.06 7.78
C GLN A 631 13.56 57.02 8.85
N ALA A 632 12.74 57.95 9.37
CA ALA A 632 13.12 58.83 10.49
C ALA A 632 13.12 58.11 11.84
N ILE A 633 14.14 58.37 12.66
CA ILE A 633 14.48 57.57 13.86
C ILE A 633 14.44 58.39 15.17
N ALA A 634 15.01 59.61 15.22
CA ALA A 634 15.12 60.41 16.45
C ALA A 634 15.33 61.92 16.19
N ARG A 635 15.17 62.78 17.21
CA ARG A 635 15.37 64.25 17.20
C ARG A 635 16.06 64.76 18.49
N ILE A 636 17.02 65.70 18.41
CA ILE A 636 17.83 66.20 19.57
C ILE A 636 17.71 67.74 19.78
N THR A 637 17.54 68.21 21.04
CA THR A 637 17.31 69.62 21.48
C THR A 637 18.29 70.08 22.61
N LYS A 638 18.53 71.39 22.86
CA LYS A 638 19.51 71.96 23.86
C LYS A 638 18.89 72.89 24.94
N THR A 639 19.32 72.82 26.21
CA THR A 639 18.92 73.74 27.33
C THR A 639 20.05 74.03 28.36
N GLY A 640 20.18 75.26 28.92
CA GLY A 640 21.17 75.67 29.97
C GLY A 640 20.51 76.40 31.17
N ALA A 641 21.14 76.84 32.28
CA ALA A 641 22.51 76.80 32.86
C ALA A 641 22.45 77.17 34.39
N ASP A 642 23.33 76.56 35.23
CA ASP A 642 23.95 77.03 36.51
C ASP A 642 23.92 76.06 37.73
N GLY A 643 25.10 75.88 38.35
CA GLY A 643 25.44 74.86 39.37
C GLY A 643 25.30 75.26 40.86
N ARG A 644 25.28 74.28 41.78
CA ARG A 644 25.00 74.45 43.24
C ARG A 644 26.02 73.72 44.14
N ALA A 645 26.32 74.25 45.34
CA ALA A 645 27.19 73.60 46.34
C ALA A 645 26.49 72.43 47.07
N GLY A 646 27.24 71.39 47.43
CA GLY A 646 26.79 70.19 48.13
C GLY A 646 27.14 70.13 49.63
N PHE A 647 26.87 69.01 50.31
CA PHE A 647 27.28 68.68 51.69
C PHE A 647 27.41 67.16 51.92
N ASP A 648 28.22 66.67 52.87
CA ASP A 648 28.40 65.25 53.19
C ASP A 648 27.34 64.68 54.19
N VAL A 649 27.31 63.36 54.46
CA VAL A 649 26.28 62.74 55.36
C VAL A 649 26.47 63.04 56.84
N LYS A 650 27.62 63.62 57.20
CA LYS A 650 27.93 64.12 58.55
C LYS A 650 27.57 65.61 58.68
N GLY A 651 27.38 66.32 57.58
CA GLY A 651 26.89 67.70 57.48
C GLY A 651 27.89 68.76 56.98
N ALA A 652 29.05 68.40 56.42
CA ALA A 652 30.09 69.33 55.94
C ALA A 652 29.87 69.78 54.47
N VAL A 653 30.00 71.07 54.14
CA VAL A 653 29.66 71.68 52.82
C VAL A 653 30.78 71.54 51.76
N LEU A 654 30.43 71.21 50.51
CA LEU A 654 31.33 70.96 49.35
C LEU A 654 31.06 71.93 48.15
N PRO A 655 32.05 72.68 47.63
CA PRO A 655 31.85 73.71 46.57
C PRO A 655 31.78 73.15 45.12
N PRO A 656 31.13 73.85 44.16
CA PRO A 656 30.86 73.33 42.80
C PRO A 656 31.99 73.42 41.76
N GLU A 657 32.22 72.31 41.03
CA GLU A 657 33.15 72.20 39.89
C GLU A 657 32.45 72.39 38.52
N LYS A 658 33.21 72.82 37.50
CA LYS A 658 32.73 73.14 36.14
C LYS A 658 32.38 71.89 35.31
N GLY A 659 31.22 71.89 34.67
CA GLY A 659 30.65 70.72 33.95
C GLY A 659 31.12 70.55 32.52
N ALA A 660 31.33 69.29 32.12
CA ALA A 660 31.57 68.88 30.73
C ALA A 660 30.28 68.33 30.10
N SER A 661 29.89 68.85 28.94
CA SER A 661 28.71 68.41 28.18
C SER A 661 28.91 67.00 27.59
N VAL A 662 27.97 66.07 27.76
CA VAL A 662 28.01 64.75 27.09
C VAL A 662 27.24 64.78 25.77
N LYS A 663 27.86 64.33 24.68
CA LYS A 663 27.25 64.21 23.35
C LYS A 663 26.84 62.76 23.09
N ILE A 664 25.58 62.54 22.71
CA ILE A 664 25.09 61.24 22.19
C ILE A 664 25.63 61.09 20.76
N GLN A 665 26.20 59.92 20.43
CA GLN A 665 26.85 59.65 19.16
C GLN A 665 25.98 58.72 18.29
N HIS A 666 26.16 58.80 16.97
CA HIS A 666 25.64 57.80 16.03
C HIS A 666 26.75 57.40 15.06
N ASP A 667 26.62 56.24 14.42
CA ASP A 667 27.57 55.79 13.40
C ASP A 667 27.14 56.20 11.98
N GLU A 668 27.93 55.79 10.98
CA GLU A 668 27.72 56.11 9.57
C GLU A 668 26.43 55.50 8.97
N THR A 669 25.72 54.64 9.73
CA THR A 669 24.47 54.00 9.31
C THR A 669 23.25 54.88 9.54
N ILE A 670 23.42 56.01 10.22
CA ILE A 670 22.40 57.01 10.50
C ILE A 670 22.84 58.33 9.86
N LEU A 671 21.93 58.96 9.13
CA LEU A 671 22.13 60.25 8.47
C LEU A 671 21.51 61.37 9.32
N GLU A 672 22.29 62.42 9.61
CA GLU A 672 21.79 63.62 10.28
C GLU A 672 21.20 64.61 9.28
N ARG A 673 20.02 65.13 9.59
CA ARG A 673 19.35 66.20 8.86
C ARG A 673 19.05 67.37 9.81
N PRO A 674 19.55 68.59 9.55
CA PRO A 674 19.26 69.75 10.39
C PRO A 674 17.78 70.13 10.33
N VAL A 675 17.19 70.49 11.47
CA VAL A 675 15.81 70.98 11.62
C VAL A 675 15.79 72.23 12.53
N PRO A 676 14.75 73.08 12.51
CA PRO A 676 14.77 74.41 13.15
C PRO A 676 15.08 74.47 14.66
N GLU A 677 14.86 73.40 15.42
CA GLU A 677 15.13 73.34 16.87
C GLU A 677 16.16 72.25 17.26
N GLY A 678 16.90 71.71 16.30
CA GLY A 678 17.76 70.57 16.59
C GLY A 678 18.28 69.81 15.38
N VAL A 679 18.58 68.53 15.58
CA VAL A 679 18.98 67.60 14.51
C VAL A 679 18.03 66.41 14.49
N GLU A 680 17.65 65.93 13.30
CA GLU A 680 16.85 64.72 13.10
C GLU A 680 17.70 63.61 12.48
N TRP A 681 17.52 62.37 12.92
CA TRP A 681 18.26 61.17 12.49
C TRP A 681 17.41 60.31 11.55
N LEU A 682 17.99 59.91 10.40
CA LEU A 682 17.36 59.07 9.37
C LEU A 682 18.15 57.76 9.19
N ALA A 683 17.46 56.65 8.94
CA ALA A 683 18.08 55.36 8.61
C ALA A 683 18.71 55.40 7.22
N LYS A 684 19.99 55.04 7.10
CA LYS A 684 20.69 54.94 5.81
C LYS A 684 20.66 53.53 5.19
N LYS A 685 20.11 52.55 5.91
CA LYS A 685 19.97 51.15 5.48
C LYS A 685 18.88 50.43 6.28
N THR A 686 18.34 49.35 5.74
CA THR A 686 17.37 48.46 6.41
C THR A 686 18.08 47.55 7.42
N GLY A 687 17.54 47.44 8.64
CA GLY A 687 18.09 46.57 9.70
C GLY A 687 17.47 46.86 11.07
N ASP A 688 18.09 46.35 12.13
CA ASP A 688 17.70 46.67 13.51
C ASP A 688 18.51 47.85 14.04
N LEU A 689 17.83 48.95 14.37
CA LEU A 689 18.37 50.02 15.19
C LEU A 689 18.66 49.48 16.59
N VAL A 690 19.87 49.71 17.09
CA VAL A 690 20.33 49.36 18.43
C VAL A 690 20.81 50.64 19.10
N PHE A 691 20.25 50.94 20.27
CA PHE A 691 20.68 52.05 21.13
C PHE A 691 21.11 51.53 22.49
N ASP A 692 22.34 51.84 22.89
CA ASP A 692 22.97 51.36 24.13
C ASP A 692 22.99 52.39 25.28
N GLY A 693 22.31 53.53 25.08
CA GLY A 693 22.28 54.66 26.01
C GLY A 693 23.14 55.84 25.57
N TRP A 694 24.17 55.62 24.74
CA TRP A 694 25.10 56.67 24.29
C TRP A 694 25.30 56.68 22.77
N THR A 695 25.17 55.52 22.12
CA THR A 695 25.42 55.33 20.69
C THR A 695 24.23 54.66 20.01
N ALA A 696 23.79 55.23 18.89
CA ALA A 696 22.79 54.63 18.00
C ALA A 696 23.44 54.06 16.73
N LYS A 697 23.08 52.82 16.37
CA LYS A 697 23.56 52.16 15.13
C LYS A 697 22.51 51.24 14.53
N ILE A 698 22.53 51.04 13.21
CA ILE A 698 21.67 50.09 12.51
C ILE A 698 22.47 48.85 12.11
N THR A 699 22.04 47.69 12.60
CA THR A 699 22.67 46.40 12.33
C THR A 699 21.84 45.60 11.32
N SER A 700 22.42 45.29 10.17
CA SER A 700 21.80 44.48 9.11
C SER A 700 22.16 42.99 9.21
N LEU A 701 22.85 42.60 10.28
CA LEU A 701 23.39 41.27 10.53
C LEU A 701 22.89 40.75 11.89
N TYR A 702 22.27 39.58 11.89
CA TYR A 702 21.91 38.87 13.12
C TYR A 702 22.89 37.73 13.36
N ALA A 703 23.79 37.91 14.33
CA ALA A 703 24.85 36.96 14.64
C ALA A 703 24.52 36.14 15.90
N ILE A 704 24.50 34.81 15.75
CA ILE A 704 24.24 33.85 16.82
C ILE A 704 25.53 33.04 17.02
N LYS A 705 26.05 33.08 18.26
CA LYS A 705 27.33 32.45 18.61
C LYS A 705 27.21 30.95 18.87
N THR A 706 26.00 30.42 19.04
CA THR A 706 25.71 29.03 19.40
C THR A 706 24.84 28.35 18.35
N ASP A 707 24.39 27.13 18.64
CA ASP A 707 23.43 26.39 17.83
C ASP A 707 22.04 27.05 17.86
N VAL A 708 21.28 26.83 16.78
CA VAL A 708 19.85 27.09 16.72
C VAL A 708 19.10 25.84 17.17
N GLY A 709 18.39 25.94 18.28
CA GLY A 709 17.69 24.82 18.92
C GLY A 709 16.67 25.31 19.96
N PRO A 710 16.32 24.47 20.95
CA PRO A 710 15.28 24.82 21.94
C PRO A 710 15.56 26.13 22.70
N ALA A 711 16.83 26.43 22.96
CA ALA A 711 17.23 27.64 23.67
C ALA A 711 17.09 28.93 22.84
N THR A 712 17.24 28.86 21.51
CA THR A 712 17.16 30.03 20.62
C THR A 712 15.80 30.18 19.95
N GLY A 713 15.08 29.08 19.75
CA GLY A 713 13.87 29.02 18.93
C GLY A 713 14.14 29.21 17.43
N ASN A 714 13.05 29.41 16.68
CA ASN A 714 13.09 29.70 15.25
C ASN A 714 13.53 31.15 14.99
N ILE A 715 14.25 31.37 13.88
CA ILE A 715 14.79 32.68 13.54
C ILE A 715 14.09 33.21 12.30
N ASN A 716 13.61 34.46 12.37
CA ASN A 716 13.07 35.18 11.24
C ASN A 716 13.63 36.61 11.24
N PHE A 717 14.57 36.88 10.34
CA PHE A 717 15.27 38.15 10.28
C PHE A 717 15.32 38.69 8.85
N VAL A 718 15.06 39.99 8.69
CA VAL A 718 14.97 40.64 7.37
C VAL A 718 16.34 40.88 6.70
N GLY A 719 17.43 40.83 7.46
CA GLY A 719 18.79 41.00 6.96
C GLY A 719 19.56 39.68 6.82
N GLU A 720 20.88 39.76 6.94
CA GLU A 720 21.79 38.60 6.92
C GLU A 720 21.77 37.88 8.27
N VAL A 721 21.75 36.55 8.26
CA VAL A 721 21.82 35.72 9.48
C VAL A 721 23.14 34.96 9.49
N ARG A 722 23.94 35.12 10.55
CA ARG A 722 25.17 34.33 10.80
C ARG A 722 24.99 33.47 12.03
N ILE A 723 25.08 32.16 11.86
CA ILE A 723 25.02 31.18 12.94
C ILE A 723 26.39 30.52 13.01
N ALA A 724 27.10 30.66 14.13
CA ALA A 724 28.39 30.01 14.32
C ALA A 724 28.24 28.49 14.55
N GLY A 725 27.14 28.07 15.19
CA GLY A 725 26.81 26.66 15.45
C GLY A 725 26.00 25.97 14.35
N SER A 726 25.33 24.89 14.72
CA SER A 726 24.45 24.08 13.86
C SER A 726 22.98 24.49 13.98
N VAL A 727 22.16 24.14 12.98
CA VAL A 727 20.69 24.22 13.08
C VAL A 727 20.15 22.83 13.37
N LYS A 728 19.58 22.64 14.57
CA LYS A 728 19.09 21.36 15.05
C LYS A 728 17.77 20.96 14.41
N SER A 729 17.47 19.67 14.49
CA SER A 729 16.23 19.05 13.98
C SER A 729 14.97 19.76 14.45
N GLY A 730 14.06 20.04 13.50
CA GLY A 730 12.75 20.65 13.78
C GLY A 730 12.72 22.17 13.88
N PHE A 731 13.86 22.85 13.73
CA PHE A 731 13.93 24.32 13.76
C PHE A 731 13.94 24.93 12.36
N ALA A 732 13.60 26.22 12.30
CA ALA A 732 13.54 26.99 11.06
C ALA A 732 14.33 28.30 11.15
N VAL A 733 15.05 28.63 10.07
CA VAL A 733 15.83 29.87 9.92
C VAL A 733 15.44 30.56 8.62
N PHE A 734 14.92 31.78 8.75
CA PHE A 734 14.56 32.65 7.65
C PHE A 734 15.44 33.91 7.67
N GLY A 735 16.22 34.11 6.61
CA GLY A 735 16.99 35.33 6.36
C GLY A 735 16.48 36.06 5.12
N GLY A 736 16.21 37.36 5.23
CA GLY A 736 15.81 38.18 4.08
C GLY A 736 16.95 38.43 3.09
N GLN A 737 18.20 38.34 3.54
CA GLN A 737 19.40 38.35 2.70
C GLN A 737 20.10 36.98 2.74
N ASP A 738 21.39 36.96 3.05
CA ASP A 738 22.19 35.73 3.09
C ASP A 738 22.04 35.01 4.45
N VAL A 739 22.16 33.69 4.44
CA VAL A 739 22.21 32.87 5.66
C VAL A 739 23.51 32.07 5.66
N LEU A 740 24.35 32.31 6.66
CA LEU A 740 25.66 31.67 6.85
C LEU A 740 25.62 30.82 8.11
N ILE A 741 25.90 29.53 7.96
CA ILE A 741 25.87 28.53 9.02
C ILE A 741 27.26 27.90 9.12
N GLY A 742 27.88 28.01 10.30
CA GLY A 742 29.20 27.44 10.60
C GLY A 742 29.17 25.94 10.85
N GLY A 743 28.08 25.44 11.45
CA GLY A 743 27.86 24.02 11.71
C GLY A 743 27.12 23.29 10.59
N ALA A 744 26.47 22.18 10.97
CA ALA A 744 25.61 21.39 10.10
C ALA A 744 24.14 21.82 10.20
N VAL A 745 23.35 21.42 9.21
CA VAL A 745 21.89 21.54 9.25
C VAL A 745 21.28 20.15 9.35
N GLU A 746 20.58 19.87 10.44
CA GLU A 746 19.97 18.57 10.74
C GLU A 746 18.46 18.68 10.62
N ALA A 747 17.83 17.96 9.69
CA ALA A 747 16.37 17.87 9.51
C ALA A 747 15.59 19.18 9.77
N ALA A 748 16.10 20.29 9.24
CA ALA A 748 15.62 21.65 9.51
C ALA A 748 15.28 22.41 8.21
N LEU A 749 14.56 23.52 8.36
CA LEU A 749 14.17 24.41 7.26
C LEU A 749 15.05 25.66 7.26
N VAL A 750 15.80 25.87 6.18
CA VAL A 750 16.61 27.09 6.01
C VAL A 750 16.17 27.79 4.73
N SER A 751 15.83 29.07 4.82
CA SER A 751 15.39 29.87 3.69
C SER A 751 16.08 31.23 3.67
N ALA A 752 16.72 31.57 2.55
CA ALA A 752 17.40 32.85 2.36
C ALA A 752 16.86 33.59 1.11
N GLY A 753 16.63 34.90 1.24
CA GLY A 753 16.37 35.78 0.11
C GLY A 753 17.60 36.05 -0.78
N GLY A 754 18.79 35.72 -0.28
CA GLY A 754 20.07 35.71 -0.98
C GLY A 754 20.65 34.31 -1.13
N LYS A 755 21.93 34.11 -0.75
CA LYS A 755 22.61 32.80 -0.76
C LYS A 755 22.54 32.10 0.61
N VAL A 756 22.62 30.78 0.61
CA VAL A 756 22.79 29.96 1.82
C VAL A 756 24.17 29.34 1.79
N VAL A 757 24.97 29.51 2.83
CA VAL A 757 26.30 28.92 2.96
C VAL A 757 26.34 28.08 4.23
N ILE A 758 26.57 26.77 4.08
CA ILE A 758 26.64 25.80 5.16
C ILE A 758 28.04 25.21 5.16
N SER A 759 28.84 25.56 6.16
CA SER A 759 30.28 25.25 6.17
C SER A 759 30.53 23.74 6.26
N GLN A 760 29.70 23.01 7.00
CA GLN A 760 29.77 21.54 7.10
C GLN A 760 28.86 20.86 6.08
N GLY A 761 27.64 20.50 6.43
CA GLY A 761 26.76 19.76 5.52
C GLY A 761 25.32 19.71 6.00
N VAL A 762 24.49 19.06 5.20
CA VAL A 762 23.06 18.91 5.46
C VAL A 762 22.77 17.43 5.67
N ILE A 763 22.25 17.10 6.85
CA ILE A 763 21.76 15.76 7.20
C ILE A 763 20.23 15.88 7.30
N GLY A 764 19.56 15.65 6.17
CA GLY A 764 18.13 15.98 6.05
C GLY A 764 17.19 14.97 6.67
N GLY A 765 17.57 13.68 6.76
CA GLY A 765 16.70 12.61 7.25
C GLY A 765 15.35 12.52 6.53
N GLY A 766 15.29 12.93 5.26
CA GLY A 766 14.09 13.04 4.44
C GLY A 766 13.19 14.26 4.73
N LYS A 767 13.55 15.10 5.71
CA LYS A 767 12.74 16.25 6.18
C LYS A 767 13.44 17.61 6.03
N GLY A 768 14.76 17.62 5.88
CA GLY A 768 15.55 18.85 5.73
C GLY A 768 15.30 19.53 4.37
N VAL A 769 15.03 20.84 4.41
CA VAL A 769 14.75 21.65 3.21
C VAL A 769 15.57 22.93 3.25
N ILE A 770 16.40 23.14 2.23
CA ILE A 770 17.22 24.35 2.07
C ILE A 770 16.74 25.11 0.84
N ARG A 771 16.41 26.39 1.01
CA ARG A 771 15.92 27.28 -0.04
C ARG A 771 16.78 28.53 -0.13
N ALA A 772 17.21 28.87 -1.34
CA ALA A 772 17.93 30.11 -1.60
C ALA A 772 17.42 30.74 -2.89
N ARG A 773 17.20 32.06 -2.89
CA ARG A 773 16.94 32.78 -4.14
C ARG A 773 18.18 32.87 -5.03
N LYS A 774 19.38 32.76 -4.47
CA LYS A 774 20.64 32.74 -5.23
C LYS A 774 21.26 31.34 -5.19
N THR A 775 22.47 31.24 -4.65
CA THR A 775 23.28 30.03 -4.62
C THR A 775 23.18 29.32 -3.27
N ILE A 776 23.24 27.99 -3.27
CA ILE A 776 23.43 27.17 -2.05
C ILE A 776 24.84 26.60 -2.07
N GLU A 777 25.58 26.79 -0.99
CA GLU A 777 26.90 26.19 -0.77
C GLU A 777 26.85 25.27 0.46
N ALA A 778 27.28 24.02 0.31
CA ALA A 778 27.34 23.05 1.41
C ALA A 778 28.58 22.16 1.26
N GLY A 779 29.13 21.64 2.36
CA GLY A 779 30.22 20.68 2.27
C GLY A 779 29.77 19.27 1.84
N PHE A 780 28.65 18.75 2.36
CA PHE A 780 28.00 17.53 1.86
C PHE A 780 26.50 17.60 2.07
N VAL A 781 25.73 16.75 1.36
CA VAL A 781 24.27 16.70 1.48
C VAL A 781 23.79 15.26 1.48
N GLU A 782 22.99 14.90 2.48
CA GLU A 782 22.41 13.57 2.63
C GLU A 782 20.91 13.67 2.93
N GLN A 783 20.10 12.94 2.16
CA GLN A 783 18.64 12.81 2.34
C GLN A 783 17.93 14.15 2.56
N ALA A 784 18.25 15.17 1.78
CA ALA A 784 17.68 16.52 1.92
C ALA A 784 17.08 17.04 0.60
N THR A 785 16.28 18.10 0.70
CA THR A 785 15.78 18.85 -0.47
C THR A 785 16.50 20.19 -0.58
N LEU A 786 17.13 20.45 -1.73
CA LEU A 786 17.79 21.73 -2.03
C LEU A 786 17.09 22.44 -3.19
N LEU A 787 16.68 23.69 -2.97
CA LEU A 787 16.00 24.52 -3.95
C LEU A 787 16.76 25.83 -4.13
N ALA A 788 17.38 26.03 -5.29
CA ALA A 788 18.13 27.26 -5.62
C ALA A 788 17.72 27.81 -6.99
N VAL A 789 17.62 29.13 -7.16
CA VAL A 789 17.38 29.69 -8.50
C VAL A 789 18.67 29.75 -9.32
N GLU A 790 19.79 30.08 -8.69
CA GLU A 790 21.12 30.08 -9.32
C GLU A 790 21.81 28.73 -9.05
N HIS A 791 23.12 28.72 -8.78
CA HIS A 791 23.91 27.50 -8.69
C HIS A 791 23.76 26.77 -7.35
N ILE A 792 24.09 25.49 -7.33
CA ILE A 792 24.30 24.74 -6.09
C ILE A 792 25.73 24.21 -6.11
N ARG A 793 26.50 24.49 -5.07
CA ARG A 793 27.90 24.07 -4.92
C ARG A 793 28.02 23.17 -3.70
N ILE A 794 28.33 21.91 -3.93
CA ILE A 794 28.55 20.93 -2.88
C ILE A 794 30.03 20.54 -2.92
N GLN A 795 30.74 20.65 -1.80
CA GLN A 795 32.19 20.37 -1.80
C GLN A 795 32.45 18.89 -2.03
N ASN A 796 31.77 18.00 -1.31
CA ASN A 796 31.99 16.57 -1.31
C ASN A 796 30.90 15.82 -2.08
N GLY A 797 30.05 15.04 -1.40
CA GLY A 797 29.03 14.18 -2.02
C GLY A 797 27.60 14.66 -1.76
N CYS A 798 26.70 14.22 -2.64
CA CYS A 798 25.26 14.39 -2.55
C CYS A 798 24.59 13.02 -2.63
N LEU A 799 23.95 12.59 -1.54
CA LEU A 799 23.44 11.24 -1.35
C LEU A 799 21.93 11.24 -1.11
N GLY A 800 21.18 10.50 -1.93
CA GLY A 800 19.75 10.24 -1.75
C GLY A 800 18.90 11.50 -1.61
N SER A 801 19.28 12.58 -2.30
CA SER A 801 18.73 13.93 -2.10
C SER A 801 17.94 14.40 -3.30
N ASN A 802 17.01 15.34 -3.08
CA ASN A 802 16.24 15.98 -4.14
C ASN A 802 16.81 17.39 -4.39
N VAL A 803 17.48 17.57 -5.51
CA VAL A 803 18.16 18.81 -5.87
C VAL A 803 17.40 19.45 -7.04
N LYS A 804 16.97 20.70 -6.88
CA LYS A 804 16.34 21.48 -7.95
C LYS A 804 17.02 22.84 -8.08
N THR A 805 17.53 23.12 -9.27
CA THR A 805 18.24 24.36 -9.58
C THR A 805 18.01 24.84 -11.01
N ASN A 806 17.81 26.14 -11.18
CA ASN A 806 17.84 26.78 -12.51
C ASN A 806 19.26 27.21 -12.94
N GLY A 807 20.26 27.03 -12.08
CA GLY A 807 21.66 27.10 -12.42
C GLY A 807 22.23 25.73 -12.77
N ARG A 808 23.48 25.54 -12.33
CA ARG A 808 24.27 24.31 -12.45
C ARG A 808 24.57 23.76 -11.06
N LEU A 809 24.50 22.45 -10.91
CA LEU A 809 25.01 21.75 -9.73
C LEU A 809 26.50 21.45 -9.90
N PHE A 810 27.32 21.85 -8.94
CA PHE A 810 28.75 21.57 -8.90
C PHE A 810 29.08 20.68 -7.70
N LEU A 811 29.69 19.52 -7.96
CA LEU A 811 30.42 18.74 -6.96
C LEU A 811 31.91 19.03 -7.13
N VAL A 812 32.46 19.82 -6.21
CA VAL A 812 33.78 20.48 -6.37
C VAL A 812 34.93 19.51 -6.16
N SER A 813 34.82 18.60 -5.19
CA SER A 813 35.85 17.63 -4.85
C SER A 813 36.15 16.67 -6.01
N GLN A 814 37.41 16.27 -6.13
CA GLN A 814 37.86 15.22 -7.05
C GLN A 814 37.26 13.84 -6.72
N ARG A 815 36.70 13.67 -5.52
CA ARG A 815 35.99 12.47 -5.07
C ARG A 815 34.50 12.71 -4.84
N GLY A 816 33.95 13.82 -5.36
CA GLY A 816 32.54 14.16 -5.19
C GLY A 816 31.63 13.21 -5.94
N ASN A 817 30.68 12.58 -5.25
CA ASN A 817 29.76 11.60 -5.81
C ASN A 817 28.33 12.12 -5.73
N LEU A 818 27.59 12.04 -6.83
CA LEU A 818 26.13 12.21 -6.85
C LEU A 818 25.48 10.82 -6.93
N VAL A 819 24.83 10.37 -5.86
CA VAL A 819 24.30 9.01 -5.77
C VAL A 819 22.89 9.03 -5.19
N GLY A 820 21.92 8.50 -5.94
CA GLY A 820 20.54 8.36 -5.50
C GLY A 820 19.77 9.67 -5.43
N GLY A 821 18.44 9.55 -5.53
CA GLY A 821 17.54 10.69 -5.55
C GLY A 821 17.39 11.31 -6.95
N LEU A 822 16.96 12.57 -6.96
CA LEU A 822 16.52 13.27 -8.16
C LEU A 822 17.22 14.63 -8.24
N CYS A 823 17.93 14.87 -9.34
CA CYS A 823 18.64 16.12 -9.57
C CYS A 823 18.12 16.81 -10.83
N ARG A 824 17.41 17.92 -10.67
CA ARG A 824 16.92 18.76 -11.77
C ARG A 824 17.77 20.03 -11.85
N ALA A 825 18.57 20.17 -12.89
CA ALA A 825 19.50 21.29 -13.03
C ALA A 825 19.46 21.88 -14.45
N ARG A 826 18.95 23.11 -14.61
CA ARG A 826 18.66 23.68 -15.94
C ARG A 826 19.92 23.75 -16.81
N GLN A 827 21.04 24.19 -16.24
CA GLN A 827 22.33 24.27 -16.94
C GLN A 827 23.17 22.98 -16.83
N GLY A 828 22.59 21.92 -16.24
CA GLY A 828 23.20 20.61 -16.03
C GLY A 828 24.02 20.47 -14.75
N VAL A 829 24.91 19.47 -14.74
CA VAL A 829 25.64 19.03 -13.54
C VAL A 829 27.12 18.87 -13.86
N ASP A 830 28.00 19.24 -12.93
CA ASP A 830 29.44 19.00 -13.02
C ASP A 830 29.89 18.20 -11.79
N THR A 831 30.24 16.94 -11.98
CA THR A 831 30.57 16.01 -10.89
C THR A 831 31.81 15.16 -11.20
N ALA A 832 32.51 14.71 -10.16
CA ALA A 832 33.56 13.72 -10.34
C ALA A 832 32.96 12.35 -10.65
N ASN A 833 32.09 11.82 -9.79
CA ASN A 833 31.40 10.55 -10.08
C ASN A 833 29.89 10.70 -10.04
N LEU A 834 29.22 9.90 -10.87
CA LEU A 834 27.77 9.90 -11.02
C LEU A 834 27.23 8.48 -10.91
N GLY A 835 26.35 8.24 -9.93
CA GLY A 835 25.86 6.91 -9.57
C GLY A 835 26.83 6.14 -8.66
N SER A 836 26.54 4.85 -8.46
CA SER A 836 27.38 3.96 -7.64
C SER A 836 27.52 2.56 -8.23
N GLU A 837 28.53 1.81 -7.80
CA GLU A 837 28.77 0.42 -8.23
C GLU A 837 27.60 -0.53 -7.91
N ARG A 838 26.79 -0.20 -6.89
CA ARG A 838 25.60 -0.96 -6.51
C ARG A 838 24.39 -0.67 -7.39
N ALA A 839 24.56 0.10 -8.48
CA ALA A 839 23.50 0.51 -9.40
C ALA A 839 22.32 1.20 -8.70
N ILE A 840 22.61 2.04 -7.70
CA ILE A 840 21.58 2.86 -7.04
C ILE A 840 20.95 3.81 -8.06
N HIS A 841 19.63 3.70 -8.22
CA HIS A 841 18.86 4.52 -9.15
C HIS A 841 19.07 6.01 -8.86
N THR A 842 19.63 6.72 -9.83
CA THR A 842 19.96 8.14 -9.75
C THR A 842 19.39 8.85 -10.97
N GLU A 843 18.45 9.76 -10.77
CA GLU A 843 17.77 10.46 -11.87
C GLU A 843 18.28 11.90 -12.01
N LEU A 844 18.61 12.29 -13.24
CA LEU A 844 19.06 13.63 -13.57
C LEU A 844 18.19 14.20 -14.68
N SER A 845 17.62 15.37 -14.47
CA SER A 845 16.97 16.15 -15.52
C SER A 845 17.81 17.39 -15.80
N PHE A 846 17.98 17.75 -17.08
CA PHE A 846 18.65 18.99 -17.47
C PHE A 846 18.07 19.65 -18.72
N GLY A 847 18.35 20.95 -18.90
CA GLY A 847 18.05 21.69 -20.12
C GLY A 847 16.70 22.38 -20.19
N GLN A 848 15.87 22.31 -19.14
CA GLN A 848 14.56 22.96 -19.06
C GLN A 848 14.45 23.83 -17.81
N ASP A 849 13.50 24.77 -17.78
CA ASP A 849 13.30 25.67 -16.64
C ASP A 849 12.40 25.03 -15.56
N TYR A 850 13.01 24.65 -14.43
CA TYR A 850 12.30 23.94 -13.36
C TYR A 850 11.43 24.84 -12.49
N LEU A 851 11.59 26.17 -12.55
CA LEU A 851 10.62 27.09 -11.93
C LEU A 851 9.31 27.10 -12.71
N ILE A 852 9.38 26.99 -14.04
CA ILE A 852 8.19 26.85 -14.88
C ILE A 852 7.52 25.50 -14.62
N MET A 853 8.29 24.42 -14.48
CA MET A 853 7.75 23.11 -14.08
C MET A 853 6.98 23.18 -12.74
N ASP A 854 7.52 23.90 -11.74
CA ASP A 854 6.82 24.10 -10.46
C ASP A 854 5.52 24.90 -10.62
N GLN A 855 5.51 25.91 -11.49
CA GLN A 855 4.29 26.66 -11.82
C GLN A 855 3.27 25.79 -12.55
N ILE A 856 3.71 24.90 -13.45
CA ILE A 856 2.83 23.92 -14.12
C ILE A 856 2.19 23.02 -13.06
N GLU A 857 2.97 22.44 -12.16
CA GLU A 857 2.46 21.53 -11.12
C GLU A 857 1.44 22.22 -10.20
N VAL A 858 1.71 23.46 -9.78
CA VAL A 858 0.76 24.26 -8.98
C VAL A 858 -0.51 24.55 -9.77
N THR A 859 -0.38 24.96 -11.03
CA THR A 859 -1.50 25.30 -11.91
C THR A 859 -2.37 24.07 -12.20
N GLU A 860 -1.76 22.90 -12.42
CA GLU A 860 -2.45 21.62 -12.61
C GLU A 860 -3.28 21.22 -11.38
N ARG A 861 -2.73 21.41 -10.18
CA ARG A 861 -3.47 21.18 -8.93
C ARG A 861 -4.68 22.11 -8.80
N GLU A 862 -4.56 23.37 -9.19
CA GLU A 862 -5.70 24.31 -9.19
C GLU A 862 -6.75 23.94 -10.25
N VAL A 863 -6.33 23.53 -11.46
CA VAL A 863 -7.22 23.01 -12.50
C VAL A 863 -8.01 21.80 -11.99
N GLU A 864 -7.36 20.86 -11.29
CA GLU A 864 -8.00 19.68 -10.75
C GLU A 864 -9.04 20.02 -9.65
N LYS A 865 -8.73 20.99 -8.78
CA LYS A 865 -9.72 21.51 -7.80
C LYS A 865 -10.95 22.11 -8.50
N ILE A 866 -10.74 22.90 -9.55
CA ILE A 866 -11.84 23.50 -10.32
C ILE A 866 -12.68 22.43 -11.01
N LYS A 867 -12.05 21.39 -11.59
CA LYS A 867 -12.76 20.26 -12.21
C LYS A 867 -13.65 19.52 -11.20
N ARG A 868 -13.16 19.27 -9.99
CA ARG A 868 -13.95 18.65 -8.92
C ARG A 868 -15.13 19.53 -8.49
N ALA A 869 -14.89 20.83 -8.28
CA ALA A 869 -15.96 21.77 -7.98
C ALA A 869 -17.02 21.82 -9.09
N LEU A 870 -16.60 21.75 -10.36
CA LEU A 870 -17.50 21.69 -11.51
C LEU A 870 -18.35 20.41 -11.50
N GLN A 871 -17.76 19.26 -11.21
CA GLN A 871 -18.48 17.98 -11.08
C GLN A 871 -19.53 18.03 -9.96
N GLU A 872 -19.20 18.61 -8.81
CA GLU A 872 -20.16 18.77 -7.71
C GLU A 872 -21.34 19.67 -8.11
N VAL A 873 -21.07 20.78 -8.81
CA VAL A 873 -22.10 21.68 -9.33
C VAL A 873 -22.99 20.97 -10.36
N GLU A 874 -22.42 20.12 -11.23
CA GLU A 874 -23.19 19.33 -12.19
C GLU A 874 -24.09 18.29 -11.52
N LEU A 875 -23.60 17.62 -10.46
CA LEU A 875 -24.41 16.71 -9.65
C LEU A 875 -25.56 17.44 -8.96
N LYS A 876 -25.31 18.65 -8.43
CA LYS A 876 -26.37 19.50 -7.84
C LYS A 876 -27.41 19.88 -8.89
N LEU A 877 -26.99 20.28 -10.09
CA LEU A 877 -27.89 20.59 -11.21
C LEU A 877 -28.75 19.39 -11.64
N LYS A 878 -28.21 18.17 -11.67
CA LYS A 878 -28.96 16.96 -12.02
C LYS A 878 -30.01 16.56 -10.97
N ARG A 879 -29.85 16.98 -9.71
CA ARG A 879 -30.75 16.65 -8.60
C ARG A 879 -31.87 17.67 -8.40
N LEU A 880 -31.77 18.86 -9.00
CA LEU A 880 -32.76 19.92 -8.86
C LEU A 880 -33.78 19.87 -10.00
N GLU A 881 -35.06 19.84 -9.66
CA GLU A 881 -36.16 19.94 -10.63
C GLU A 881 -36.19 21.33 -11.31
N PRO A 882 -36.75 21.45 -12.53
CA PRO A 882 -36.71 22.68 -13.34
C PRO A 882 -37.33 23.94 -12.71
N SER A 883 -38.05 23.82 -11.59
CA SER A 883 -38.85 24.89 -10.97
C SER A 883 -38.27 25.47 -9.67
N ALA A 884 -37.00 25.20 -9.35
CA ALA A 884 -36.36 25.67 -8.11
C ALA A 884 -35.75 27.09 -8.23
N SER A 885 -36.08 27.97 -7.28
CA SER A 885 -35.64 29.39 -7.18
C SER A 885 -34.11 29.62 -7.22
N ASN A 886 -33.30 28.59 -6.97
CA ASN A 886 -31.83 28.68 -6.92
C ASN A 886 -31.11 28.20 -8.21
N LEU A 887 -31.84 27.84 -9.28
CA LEU A 887 -31.22 27.31 -10.50
C LEU A 887 -30.29 28.30 -11.20
N ASP A 888 -30.65 29.58 -11.25
CA ASP A 888 -29.86 30.59 -11.95
C ASP A 888 -28.55 30.92 -11.23
N ALA A 889 -28.55 30.89 -9.89
CA ALA A 889 -27.34 31.05 -9.10
C ALA A 889 -26.36 29.87 -9.31
N ILE A 890 -26.87 28.64 -9.38
CA ILE A 890 -26.04 27.44 -9.60
C ILE A 890 -25.53 27.40 -11.05
N ARG A 891 -26.34 27.82 -12.03
CA ARG A 891 -25.89 27.98 -13.43
C ARG A 891 -24.83 29.07 -13.56
N ALA A 892 -24.98 30.20 -12.87
CA ALA A 892 -23.98 31.27 -12.85
C ALA A 892 -22.64 30.78 -12.27
N GLU A 893 -22.69 30.02 -11.17
CA GLU A 893 -21.48 29.42 -10.58
C GLU A 893 -20.83 28.38 -11.51
N LYS A 894 -21.63 27.56 -12.22
CA LYS A 894 -21.11 26.66 -13.27
C LYS A 894 -20.36 27.44 -14.35
N VAL A 895 -20.96 28.51 -14.87
CA VAL A 895 -20.34 29.37 -15.90
C VAL A 895 -19.06 30.01 -15.39
N ARG A 896 -19.03 30.47 -14.13
CA ARG A 896 -17.83 31.02 -13.50
C ARG A 896 -16.70 30.00 -13.41
N LEU A 897 -16.99 28.77 -12.96
CA LEU A 897 -16.01 27.69 -12.87
C LEU A 897 -15.48 27.29 -14.25
N MET A 898 -16.34 27.25 -15.28
CA MET A 898 -15.90 27.00 -16.66
C MET A 898 -14.96 28.10 -17.18
N LYS A 899 -15.27 29.39 -16.94
CA LYS A 899 -14.37 30.50 -17.31
C LYS A 899 -13.03 30.43 -16.59
N LEU A 900 -13.02 30.05 -15.31
CA LEU A 900 -11.78 29.83 -14.57
C LEU A 900 -10.99 28.65 -15.17
N LEU A 901 -11.66 27.55 -15.49
CA LEU A 901 -11.04 26.38 -16.12
C LEU A 901 -10.38 26.73 -17.46
N GLU A 902 -11.06 27.52 -18.31
CA GLU A 902 -10.50 28.02 -19.57
C GLU A 902 -9.27 28.91 -19.32
N LYS A 903 -9.36 29.87 -18.39
CA LYS A 903 -8.25 30.77 -18.04
C LYS A 903 -7.03 30.00 -17.57
N TYR A 904 -7.20 29.08 -16.63
CA TYR A 904 -6.11 28.26 -16.11
C TYR A 904 -5.61 27.25 -17.16
N GLY A 905 -6.48 26.75 -18.04
CA GLY A 905 -6.11 25.92 -19.17
C GLY A 905 -5.20 26.64 -20.16
N LEU A 906 -5.51 27.89 -20.51
CA LEU A 906 -4.67 28.72 -21.38
C LEU A 906 -3.33 29.06 -20.71
N HIS A 907 -3.35 29.37 -19.41
CA HIS A 907 -2.13 29.63 -18.65
C HIS A 907 -1.21 28.39 -18.63
N LEU A 908 -1.78 27.22 -18.39
CA LEU A 908 -1.08 25.94 -18.38
C LEU A 908 -0.50 25.60 -19.76
N PHE A 909 -1.25 25.85 -20.84
CA PHE A 909 -0.74 25.72 -22.22
C PHE A 909 0.50 26.61 -22.44
N THR A 910 0.41 27.88 -22.03
CA THR A 910 1.52 28.84 -22.14
C THR A 910 2.75 28.40 -21.32
N LEU A 911 2.54 27.89 -20.11
CA LEU A 911 3.63 27.40 -19.27
C LEU A 911 4.29 26.15 -19.86
N ARG A 912 3.50 25.21 -20.39
CA ARG A 912 4.04 24.01 -21.06
C ARG A 912 4.85 24.36 -22.29
N GLU A 913 4.38 25.30 -23.11
CA GLU A 913 5.14 25.80 -24.25
C GLU A 913 6.50 26.38 -23.82
N LYS A 914 6.51 27.21 -22.77
CA LYS A 914 7.78 27.75 -22.22
C LYS A 914 8.68 26.67 -21.62
N PHE A 915 8.12 25.59 -21.08
CA PHE A 915 8.90 24.50 -20.51
C PHE A 915 9.59 23.64 -21.57
N GLU A 916 9.07 23.62 -22.80
CA GLU A 916 9.73 22.99 -23.97
C GLU A 916 10.91 23.80 -24.51
N GLU A 917 11.14 25.03 -24.02
CA GLU A 917 12.30 25.83 -24.42
C GLU A 917 13.61 25.19 -23.93
N HIS A 918 14.48 24.89 -24.90
CA HIS A 918 15.78 24.32 -24.61
C HIS A 918 16.78 25.38 -24.11
N HIS A 919 17.35 25.14 -22.93
CA HIS A 919 18.47 25.91 -22.40
C HIS A 919 19.79 25.17 -22.57
N GLN A 920 20.84 25.92 -22.94
CA GLN A 920 22.20 25.38 -23.09
C GLN A 920 22.66 24.72 -21.79
N SER A 921 22.95 23.42 -21.88
CA SER A 921 23.13 22.58 -20.71
C SER A 921 23.87 21.29 -21.05
N GLU A 922 24.60 20.77 -20.07
CA GLU A 922 25.38 19.54 -20.22
C GLU A 922 25.65 18.93 -18.84
N ILE A 923 25.79 17.61 -18.78
CA ILE A 923 26.22 16.88 -17.59
C ILE A 923 27.66 16.45 -17.81
N ARG A 924 28.60 17.08 -17.10
CA ARG A 924 30.03 16.76 -17.13
C ARG A 924 30.37 15.80 -16.00
N VAL A 925 30.91 14.64 -16.36
CA VAL A 925 31.40 13.63 -15.41
C VAL A 925 32.90 13.48 -15.60
N ARG A 926 33.68 14.03 -14.66
CA ARG A 926 35.16 14.06 -14.72
C ARG A 926 35.80 12.70 -14.46
N GLY A 927 35.21 11.93 -13.57
CA GLY A 927 35.60 10.58 -13.18
C GLY A 927 34.69 9.55 -13.86
N THR A 928 33.95 8.78 -13.07
CA THR A 928 33.15 7.64 -13.56
C THR A 928 31.64 7.91 -13.48
N VAL A 929 30.90 7.56 -14.54
CA VAL A 929 29.45 7.34 -14.50
C VAL A 929 29.16 5.84 -14.41
N TYR A 930 28.32 5.45 -13.46
CA TYR A 930 27.99 4.06 -13.16
C TYR A 930 26.63 3.65 -13.73
N PRO A 931 26.39 2.33 -13.91
CA PRO A 931 25.06 1.83 -14.27
C PRO A 931 23.97 2.23 -13.26
N GLY A 932 22.73 2.35 -13.72
CA GLY A 932 21.57 2.77 -12.89
C GLY A 932 21.33 4.29 -12.85
N VAL A 933 22.18 5.07 -13.54
CA VAL A 933 21.95 6.49 -13.78
C VAL A 933 20.99 6.66 -14.95
N VAL A 934 19.90 7.41 -14.73
CA VAL A 934 18.93 7.78 -15.75
C VAL A 934 19.00 9.28 -15.96
N ILE A 935 19.26 9.67 -17.20
CA ILE A 935 19.34 11.07 -17.60
C ILE A 935 18.11 11.40 -18.44
N GLU A 936 17.46 12.50 -18.12
CA GLU A 936 16.25 13.00 -18.75
C GLU A 936 16.47 14.43 -19.27
N SER A 937 15.92 14.71 -20.46
CA SER A 937 15.84 16.07 -21.00
C SER A 937 14.72 16.11 -22.03
N HIS A 938 13.77 17.03 -21.89
CA HIS A 938 12.65 17.23 -22.83
C HIS A 938 11.83 15.93 -23.05
N GLY A 939 11.59 15.18 -21.98
CA GLY A 939 10.86 13.90 -22.03
C GLY A 939 11.63 12.76 -22.71
N ARG A 940 12.91 12.94 -23.03
CA ARG A 940 13.79 11.90 -23.59
C ARG A 940 14.68 11.34 -22.49
N TYR A 941 14.83 10.02 -22.49
CA TYR A 941 15.57 9.30 -21.46
C TYR A 941 16.81 8.64 -22.03
N TYR A 942 17.90 8.68 -21.26
CA TYR A 942 19.16 8.02 -21.52
C TYR A 942 19.59 7.26 -20.27
N GLU A 943 19.55 5.93 -20.34
CA GLU A 943 19.97 5.07 -19.24
C GLU A 943 21.41 4.61 -19.45
N VAL A 944 22.25 4.85 -18.44
CA VAL A 944 23.62 4.35 -18.44
C VAL A 944 23.60 2.86 -18.08
N LYS A 945 23.91 2.01 -19.04
CA LYS A 945 23.96 0.54 -18.86
C LYS A 945 25.34 -0.01 -18.55
N GLN A 946 26.38 0.74 -18.89
CA GLN A 946 27.78 0.34 -18.72
C GLN A 946 28.58 1.48 -18.12
N ARG A 947 29.62 1.13 -17.36
CA ARG A 947 30.54 2.09 -16.77
C ARG A 947 31.23 2.92 -17.86
N ARG A 948 31.26 4.23 -17.70
CA ARG A 948 32.01 5.16 -18.57
C ARG A 948 32.81 6.15 -17.75
N THR A 949 33.88 6.69 -18.34
CA THR A 949 34.81 7.59 -17.66
C THR A 949 35.10 8.81 -18.51
N GLY A 950 35.10 9.99 -17.90
CA GLY A 950 35.42 11.24 -18.61
C GLY A 950 34.43 11.54 -19.73
N VAL A 951 33.14 11.66 -19.39
CA VAL A 951 32.06 11.82 -20.38
C VAL A 951 31.25 13.09 -20.14
N VAL A 952 30.73 13.66 -21.23
CA VAL A 952 29.77 14.76 -21.21
C VAL A 952 28.50 14.32 -21.91
N PHE A 953 27.38 14.40 -21.20
CA PHE A 953 26.05 14.22 -21.81
C PHE A 953 25.45 15.58 -22.14
N PHE A 954 24.85 15.70 -23.32
CA PHE A 954 24.18 16.91 -23.76
C PHE A 954 22.96 16.57 -24.62
N PHE A 955 21.99 17.47 -24.66
CA PHE A 955 20.82 17.31 -25.52
C PHE A 955 21.11 17.88 -26.91
N ASN A 956 21.10 17.03 -27.93
CA ASN A 956 21.31 17.44 -29.31
C ASN A 956 19.96 17.82 -29.94
N ARG A 957 19.77 19.12 -30.20
CA ARG A 957 18.53 19.69 -30.75
C ARG A 957 18.19 19.18 -32.15
N ASP A 958 19.19 18.93 -32.99
CA ASP A 958 18.99 18.49 -34.37
C ASP A 958 18.47 17.04 -34.42
N THR A 959 18.97 16.20 -33.51
CA THR A 959 18.56 14.78 -33.44
C THR A 959 17.42 14.52 -32.45
N GLY A 960 17.10 15.47 -31.56
CA GLY A 960 16.11 15.33 -30.50
C GLY A 960 16.45 14.23 -29.48
N ARG A 961 17.75 13.93 -29.28
CA ARG A 961 18.24 12.85 -28.43
C ARG A 961 19.34 13.35 -27.49
N ILE A 962 19.44 12.72 -26.32
CA ILE A 962 20.60 12.87 -25.44
C ILE A 962 21.77 12.10 -26.07
N GLN A 963 22.88 12.80 -26.27
CA GLN A 963 24.12 12.26 -26.82
C GLN A 963 25.22 12.40 -25.79
N GLU A 964 26.28 11.63 -25.98
CA GLU A 964 27.49 11.73 -25.18
C GLU A 964 28.70 12.05 -26.06
N LYS A 965 29.69 12.68 -25.45
CA LYS A 965 31.03 12.86 -26.00
C LYS A 965 32.07 12.68 -24.91
N ASN A 966 33.31 12.43 -25.28
CA ASN A 966 34.41 12.46 -24.32
C ASN A 966 34.60 13.89 -23.80
N LEU A 967 34.92 14.00 -22.51
CA LEU A 967 35.16 15.25 -21.81
C LEU A 967 36.37 16.01 -22.35
#